data_AF-A0AAD8DCQ3-F1
#
_entry.id   AF-A0AAD8DCQ3-F1
#
_cell.length_a   1.000
_cell.length_b   1.000
_cell.length_c   1.000
_cell.angle_alpha   90.00
_cell.angle_beta   90.00
_cell.angle_gamma   90.00
#
_symmetry.space_group_name_H-M   'P 1'
#
loop_
_entity.id
_entity.type
_entity.pdbx_description
1 polymer ?
#
loop_
_entity_poly.entity_id
_entity_poly.type
_entity_poly.pdbx_seq_one_letter_code
_entity_poly.pdbx_strand_id
1 'polypeptide(L)'
;MSNDKIVRYATRLLCSHQGSLEYRQLHRQVCNSFDISDYDLCYILRECCRFAVVGGTEDRTSYTEISPDCRIIARTAVRLCKDYPKDRCADCEEGLHLCKYFVYGNCRFGKGRKPCRYSHELSSGHNYEVLRNYHLLDLDQDELFMLLLQNDPSLLPEVCVHYNKGSGPYGACTFKASCTKLHICQHFVQGDCMFGYKCKRSHKIELDDQKKLEERGITRENIHNLPSIYRNIYDLKNCSISSIEGEITDTAKGPSVSERESKEICLHYIRKQCSFQEKCIHVHFHLPYKWEVYDKSSWVELHHMEEIEKAFCDPENTHSEGSRPVDFLEMTRNSAPVRRLSTASSVTKPPHYILTTEWVWYCKVENGKWIEYGLPDEKRKVSSVTSKELEQAYLADNNAEIILTKGHRQYTLSFKDMYQRNPKHNTKRKVRRRPRFVSEKAVENKRMGKSDFALASSSTTKSFPENWDMDAVPETGYKLIQLSFSSEEFKEIQDLFLKKMTTATIHKIERIQNPSLWEVYQWQKEQMKKKNGGKDVDEKLLFHGTQKSLVDAICSQNFDWRICGVHGTAYGKGSYFARDASYSHSYTMCTSGHRIMFVARVLVGEATAGKTSYLRPPCKDGNDTTFYDSCVDNKYNPSIFIIFEKHQIYPEYVIEYSSSSFLTF
;
A
#
# COMPACT_ATOMS: atom_id res chain seq x y z
N MET A 1 24.12 -21.31 29.74
CA MET A 1 22.87 -21.22 30.52
C MET A 1 21.70 -21.21 29.54
N SER A 2 20.54 -21.79 29.85
CA SER A 2 19.45 -21.87 28.85
C SER A 2 18.89 -20.48 28.55
N ASN A 3 18.94 -20.05 27.27
CA ASN A 3 18.37 -18.78 26.77
C ASN A 3 16.93 -18.56 27.24
N ASP A 4 16.18 -19.65 27.47
CA ASP A 4 14.81 -19.66 28.00
C ASP A 4 14.67 -18.95 29.36
N LYS A 5 15.64 -19.09 30.27
CA LYS A 5 15.60 -18.40 31.59
C LYS A 5 15.70 -16.88 31.43
N ILE A 6 16.53 -16.42 30.50
CA ILE A 6 16.75 -15.00 30.21
C ILE A 6 15.52 -14.42 29.52
N VAL A 7 14.93 -15.14 28.55
CA VAL A 7 13.68 -14.75 27.90
C VAL A 7 12.53 -14.62 28.90
N ARG A 8 12.37 -15.58 29.82
CA ARG A 8 11.35 -15.52 30.88
C ARG A 8 11.57 -14.32 31.80
N TYR A 9 12.79 -14.13 32.29
CA TYR A 9 13.13 -13.00 33.16
C TYR A 9 12.92 -11.65 32.48
N ALA A 10 13.43 -11.49 31.25
CA ALA A 10 13.24 -10.27 30.46
C ALA A 10 11.75 -10.00 30.20
N THR A 11 10.94 -11.03 29.92
CA THR A 11 9.49 -10.82 29.73
C THR A 11 8.81 -10.36 31.01
N ARG A 12 9.09 -10.97 32.15
CA ARG A 12 8.59 -10.52 33.46
C ARG A 12 8.99 -9.08 33.75
N LEU A 13 10.25 -8.76 33.49
CA LEU A 13 10.80 -7.44 33.72
C LEU A 13 10.14 -6.38 32.85
N LEU A 14 9.94 -6.65 31.56
CA LEU A 14 9.14 -5.77 30.71
C LEU A 14 7.70 -5.66 31.22
N CYS A 15 7.11 -6.78 31.66
CA CYS A 15 5.71 -6.78 32.06
C CYS A 15 5.44 -5.95 33.32
N SER A 16 6.36 -6.03 34.29
CA SER A 16 6.35 -5.19 35.51
C SER A 16 6.63 -3.71 35.24
N HIS A 17 7.15 -3.36 34.05
CA HIS A 17 7.45 -1.98 33.64
C HIS A 17 6.54 -1.52 32.49
N GLN A 18 5.21 -1.65 32.66
CA GLN A 18 4.19 -1.21 31.69
C GLN A 18 4.36 -1.85 30.28
N GLY A 19 5.03 -3.00 30.20
CA GLY A 19 5.20 -3.80 29.00
C GLY A 19 6.32 -3.38 28.06
N SER A 20 7.12 -2.38 28.44
CA SER A 20 8.25 -1.91 27.64
C SER A 20 9.35 -1.25 28.47
N LEU A 21 10.61 -1.41 28.10
CA LEU A 21 11.76 -0.67 28.66
C LEU A 21 12.70 -0.20 27.56
N GLU A 22 13.52 0.80 27.84
CA GLU A 22 14.67 1.11 26.97
C GLU A 22 15.73 0.00 27.08
N TYR A 23 16.44 -0.26 25.98
CA TYR A 23 17.44 -1.32 25.89
C TYR A 23 18.50 -1.14 26.97
N ARG A 24 19.00 0.08 27.19
CA ARG A 24 19.97 0.39 28.26
C ARG A 24 19.49 -0.06 29.64
N GLN A 25 18.20 0.14 29.94
CA GLN A 25 17.62 -0.22 31.23
C GLN A 25 17.45 -1.74 31.34
N LEU A 26 16.94 -2.37 30.28
CA LEU A 26 16.76 -3.82 30.23
C LEU A 26 18.11 -4.56 30.33
N HIS A 27 19.08 -4.16 29.51
CA HIS A 27 20.45 -4.69 29.51
C HIS A 27 21.06 -4.63 30.90
N ARG A 28 21.02 -3.47 31.58
CA ARG A 28 21.56 -3.32 32.94
C ARG A 28 20.95 -4.32 33.92
N GLN A 29 19.63 -4.52 33.88
CA GLN A 29 18.95 -5.41 34.83
C GLN A 29 19.16 -6.90 34.51
N VAL A 30 19.23 -7.26 33.23
CA VAL A 30 19.50 -8.63 32.78
C VAL A 30 20.94 -9.01 33.11
N CYS A 31 21.92 -8.17 32.79
CA CYS A 31 23.35 -8.45 33.05
C CYS A 31 23.70 -8.44 34.54
N ASN A 32 22.89 -7.77 35.39
CA ASN A 32 23.03 -7.89 36.86
C ASN A 32 22.57 -9.26 37.39
N SER A 33 21.69 -9.95 36.66
CA SER A 33 21.03 -11.18 37.11
C SER A 33 21.56 -12.43 36.40
N PHE A 34 22.17 -12.27 35.23
CA PHE A 34 22.68 -13.32 34.38
C PHE A 34 24.05 -12.93 33.82
N ASP A 35 24.96 -13.91 33.76
CA ASP A 35 26.21 -13.78 33.04
C ASP A 35 25.93 -13.98 31.53
N ILE A 36 25.68 -12.87 30.83
CA ILE A 36 25.37 -12.83 29.40
C ILE A 36 26.10 -11.66 28.73
N SER A 37 26.61 -11.88 27.52
CA SER A 37 27.21 -10.81 26.73
C SER A 37 26.15 -9.89 26.12
N ASP A 38 26.51 -8.62 25.87
CA ASP A 38 25.61 -7.67 25.18
C ASP A 38 25.19 -8.20 23.80
N TYR A 39 26.09 -8.89 23.10
CA TYR A 39 25.82 -9.54 21.83
C TYR A 39 24.75 -10.63 21.94
N ASP A 40 24.87 -11.55 22.90
CA ASP A 40 23.92 -12.63 23.11
C ASP A 40 22.55 -12.09 23.54
N LEU A 41 22.53 -11.03 24.36
CA LEU A 41 21.27 -10.39 24.75
C LEU A 41 20.61 -9.71 23.56
N CYS A 42 21.37 -8.97 22.74
CA CYS A 42 20.89 -8.38 21.49
C CYS A 42 20.28 -9.46 20.58
N TYR A 43 20.98 -10.58 20.40
CA TYR A 43 20.50 -11.71 19.59
C TYR A 43 19.18 -12.27 20.13
N ILE A 44 19.09 -12.53 21.44
CA ILE A 44 17.84 -13.01 22.07
C ILE A 44 16.69 -12.02 21.85
N LEU A 45 16.92 -10.72 22.01
CA LEU A 45 15.87 -9.71 21.86
C LEU A 45 15.39 -9.51 20.41
N ARG A 46 16.24 -9.81 19.41
CA ARG A 46 15.89 -9.68 17.99
C ARG A 46 15.23 -10.93 17.43
N GLU A 47 15.73 -12.10 17.80
CA GLU A 47 15.26 -13.38 17.24
C GLU A 47 14.07 -13.97 18.00
N CYS A 48 13.87 -13.62 19.28
CA CYS A 48 12.75 -14.13 20.04
C CYS A 48 11.46 -13.36 19.73
N CYS A 49 10.44 -14.07 19.22
CA CYS A 49 9.12 -13.51 18.90
C CYS A 49 8.36 -12.89 20.09
N ARG A 50 8.85 -13.09 21.33
CA ARG A 50 8.32 -12.47 22.56
C ARG A 50 8.75 -11.02 22.75
N PHE A 51 9.66 -10.51 21.95
CA PHE A 51 10.13 -9.14 22.03
C PHE A 51 9.96 -8.41 20.71
N ALA A 52 9.75 -7.10 20.78
CA ALA A 52 9.85 -6.21 19.64
C ALA A 52 10.82 -5.08 19.98
N VAL A 53 11.78 -4.83 19.09
CA VAL A 53 12.79 -3.77 19.23
C VAL A 53 12.39 -2.60 18.35
N VAL A 54 12.17 -1.43 18.95
CA VAL A 54 11.55 -0.27 18.28
C VAL A 54 12.34 1.01 18.51
N GLY A 55 12.64 1.74 17.43
CA GLY A 55 13.31 3.03 17.49
C GLY A 55 14.84 2.95 17.61
N GLY A 56 15.45 4.02 18.14
CA GLY A 56 16.89 4.18 18.32
C GLY A 56 17.46 5.30 17.45
N THR A 57 18.05 6.31 18.08
CA THR A 57 18.67 7.48 17.44
C THR A 57 20.05 7.79 17.97
N GLU A 58 20.40 7.26 19.14
CA GLU A 58 21.74 7.41 19.69
C GLU A 58 22.76 6.61 18.85
N ASP A 59 23.95 7.18 18.69
CA ASP A 59 25.04 6.50 17.98
C ASP A 59 25.34 5.16 18.64
N ARG A 60 25.38 4.11 17.81
CA ARG A 60 25.76 2.78 18.26
C ARG A 60 27.20 2.85 18.74
N THR A 61 27.45 2.43 19.97
CA THR A 61 28.83 2.13 20.35
C THR A 61 29.31 0.98 19.46
N SER A 62 30.61 0.94 19.15
CA SER A 62 31.20 -0.03 18.20
C SER A 62 30.95 -1.52 18.53
N TYR A 63 30.31 -1.81 19.66
CA TYR A 63 30.03 -3.15 20.18
C TYR A 63 28.54 -3.48 20.36
N THR A 64 27.62 -2.51 20.25
CA THR A 64 26.17 -2.70 20.54
C THR A 64 25.35 -2.73 19.24
N GLU A 65 24.67 -3.84 18.96
CA GLU A 65 23.80 -3.96 17.77
C GLU A 65 22.46 -3.24 17.91
N ILE A 66 21.95 -3.13 19.14
CA ILE A 66 20.72 -2.41 19.49
C ILE A 66 21.13 -1.05 20.08
N SER A 67 20.49 0.02 19.62
CA SER A 67 20.73 1.37 20.17
C SER A 67 20.32 1.42 21.66
N PRO A 68 21.08 2.08 22.55
CA PRO A 68 20.73 2.17 23.97
C PRO A 68 19.34 2.74 24.26
N ASP A 69 18.86 3.63 23.39
CA ASP A 69 17.54 4.28 23.45
C ASP A 69 16.43 3.51 22.70
N CYS A 70 16.73 2.33 22.12
CA CYS A 70 15.71 1.46 21.56
C CYS A 70 14.72 1.02 22.65
N ARG A 71 13.43 1.02 22.35
CA ARG A 71 12.39 0.44 23.21
C ARG A 71 12.26 -1.04 22.92
N ILE A 72 12.31 -1.85 23.96
CA ILE A 72 12.04 -3.29 23.94
C ILE A 72 10.64 -3.51 24.49
N ILE A 73 9.77 -4.16 23.74
CA ILE A 73 8.35 -4.32 24.07
C ILE A 73 8.00 -5.80 24.16
N ALA A 74 7.27 -6.21 25.20
CA ALA A 74 6.83 -7.59 25.36
C ALA A 74 5.66 -7.94 24.42
N ARG A 75 5.79 -9.04 23.69
CA ARG A 75 4.86 -9.50 22.66
C ARG A 75 4.35 -10.90 22.98
N THR A 76 3.08 -11.16 22.66
CA THR A 76 2.50 -12.51 22.70
C THR A 76 1.40 -12.67 21.65
N ALA A 77 1.18 -13.90 21.20
CA ALA A 77 0.04 -14.26 20.35
C ALA A 77 -1.21 -14.66 21.15
N VAL A 78 -1.12 -14.84 22.47
CA VAL A 78 -2.25 -15.22 23.34
C VAL A 78 -3.33 -14.14 23.35
N ARG A 79 -4.60 -14.53 23.19
CA ARG A 79 -5.78 -13.65 23.22
C ARG A 79 -6.86 -14.24 24.13
N LEU A 80 -7.85 -13.43 24.51
CA LEU A 80 -9.08 -13.97 25.10
C LEU A 80 -9.91 -14.70 24.02
N CYS A 81 -10.50 -15.84 24.38
CA CYS A 81 -11.36 -16.59 23.48
C CYS A 81 -12.63 -15.78 23.16
N LYS A 82 -12.89 -15.52 21.87
CA LYS A 82 -14.04 -14.72 21.41
C LYS A 82 -15.38 -15.47 21.51
N ASP A 83 -15.34 -16.79 21.55
CA ASP A 83 -16.52 -17.65 21.61
C ASP A 83 -16.83 -18.17 23.02
N TYR A 84 -15.89 -18.01 23.98
CA TYR A 84 -16.11 -18.32 25.39
C TYR A 84 -17.29 -17.54 25.99
N PRO A 85 -17.46 -16.23 25.74
CA PRO A 85 -18.64 -15.52 26.23
C PRO A 85 -19.98 -16.01 25.67
N LYS A 86 -19.95 -16.80 24.59
CA LYS A 86 -21.11 -17.28 23.83
C LYS A 86 -21.38 -18.78 24.02
N ASP A 87 -20.60 -19.44 24.88
CA ASP A 87 -20.69 -20.89 25.16
C ASP A 87 -20.53 -21.76 23.88
N ARG A 88 -19.66 -21.35 22.94
CA ARG A 88 -19.40 -22.07 21.66
C ARG A 88 -17.95 -22.50 21.48
N CYS A 89 -17.28 -22.87 22.55
CA CYS A 89 -15.83 -23.12 22.58
C CYS A 89 -15.49 -24.51 23.14
N ALA A 90 -16.17 -25.56 22.65
CA ALA A 90 -16.02 -26.92 23.17
C ALA A 90 -14.58 -27.48 23.00
N ASP A 91 -13.88 -27.08 21.94
CA ASP A 91 -12.53 -27.58 21.59
C ASP A 91 -11.58 -26.44 21.20
N CYS A 92 -11.69 -25.26 21.82
CA CYS A 92 -10.72 -24.20 21.51
C CYS A 92 -9.40 -24.48 22.22
N GLU A 93 -8.26 -24.30 21.53
CA GLU A 93 -6.92 -24.52 22.10
C GLU A 93 -6.05 -23.26 22.13
N GLU A 94 -6.54 -22.15 21.53
CA GLU A 94 -5.71 -20.96 21.27
C GLU A 94 -6.00 -19.78 22.22
N GLY A 95 -7.19 -19.71 22.81
CA GLY A 95 -7.66 -18.53 23.55
C GLY A 95 -7.91 -18.78 25.04
N LEU A 96 -7.58 -17.79 25.88
CA LEU A 96 -7.85 -17.85 27.31
C LEU A 96 -9.34 -17.70 27.61
N HIS A 97 -9.84 -18.60 28.47
CA HIS A 97 -11.17 -18.56 29.08
C HIS A 97 -11.12 -17.73 30.34
N LEU A 98 -11.16 -16.41 30.19
CA LEU A 98 -11.15 -15.48 31.31
C LEU A 98 -12.23 -14.41 31.17
N CYS A 99 -12.73 -13.97 32.32
CA CYS A 99 -13.56 -12.78 32.40
C CYS A 99 -12.77 -11.54 31.98
N LYS A 100 -13.27 -10.80 30.99
CA LYS A 100 -12.67 -9.52 30.56
C LYS A 100 -12.48 -8.52 31.71
N TYR A 101 -13.49 -8.42 32.59
CA TYR A 101 -13.42 -7.51 33.74
C TYR A 101 -12.46 -7.98 34.83
N PHE A 102 -12.11 -9.27 34.85
CA PHE A 102 -11.06 -9.80 35.70
C PHE A 102 -9.69 -9.35 35.19
N VAL A 103 -9.44 -9.45 33.89
CA VAL A 103 -8.21 -8.91 33.24
C VAL A 103 -8.06 -7.41 33.46
N TYR A 104 -9.17 -6.67 33.49
CA TYR A 104 -9.15 -5.24 33.81
C TYR A 104 -8.84 -4.91 35.28
N GLY A 105 -8.91 -5.89 36.17
CA GLY A 105 -8.65 -5.77 37.61
C GLY A 105 -9.88 -5.39 38.47
N ASN A 106 -11.05 -5.14 37.88
CA ASN A 106 -12.25 -4.71 38.61
C ASN A 106 -13.54 -5.43 38.19
N CYS A 107 -13.52 -6.78 38.24
CA CYS A 107 -14.75 -7.55 38.09
C CYS A 107 -15.64 -7.39 39.32
N ARG A 108 -16.87 -6.91 39.10
CA ARG A 108 -17.89 -6.74 40.16
C ARG A 108 -18.45 -8.08 40.69
N PHE A 109 -18.18 -9.18 39.98
CA PHE A 109 -18.57 -10.54 40.32
C PHE A 109 -17.31 -11.36 40.64
N GLY A 110 -17.40 -12.37 41.53
CA GLY A 110 -16.25 -13.21 41.90
C GLY A 110 -15.49 -12.80 43.18
N LYS A 111 -15.82 -11.66 43.82
CA LYS A 111 -15.31 -11.28 45.16
C LYS A 111 -16.31 -11.61 46.29
N GLY A 112 -16.92 -12.80 46.23
CA GLY A 112 -17.73 -13.37 47.34
C GLY A 112 -19.21 -12.96 47.44
N ARG A 113 -19.74 -11.99 46.67
CA ARG A 113 -21.18 -11.63 46.71
C ARG A 113 -22.05 -12.41 45.72
N LYS A 114 -21.54 -12.68 44.52
CA LYS A 114 -22.12 -13.55 43.48
C LYS A 114 -20.99 -14.13 42.62
N PRO A 115 -21.06 -15.41 42.22
CA PRO A 115 -20.06 -16.01 41.34
C PRO A 115 -20.08 -15.31 39.97
N CYS A 116 -18.91 -15.14 39.36
CA CYS A 116 -18.83 -14.64 37.99
C CYS A 116 -19.25 -15.77 37.03
N ARG A 117 -20.01 -15.44 35.98
CA ARG A 117 -20.33 -16.40 34.91
C ARG A 117 -19.08 -16.85 34.14
N TYR A 118 -18.06 -16.00 34.09
CA TYR A 118 -16.83 -16.24 33.36
C TYR A 118 -15.69 -16.56 34.33
N SER A 119 -14.80 -17.46 33.92
CA SER A 119 -13.69 -17.96 34.74
C SER A 119 -12.74 -16.84 35.15
N HIS A 120 -12.31 -16.89 36.41
CA HIS A 120 -11.22 -16.08 36.98
C HIS A 120 -9.99 -16.95 37.29
N GLU A 121 -9.97 -18.20 36.81
CA GLU A 121 -8.97 -19.18 37.18
C GLU A 121 -7.94 -19.35 36.06
N LEU A 122 -6.76 -18.76 36.27
CA LEU A 122 -5.61 -18.90 35.37
C LEU A 122 -5.08 -20.35 35.33
N SER A 123 -5.22 -21.08 36.43
CA SER A 123 -4.80 -22.47 36.60
C SER A 123 -5.84 -23.51 36.17
N SER A 124 -6.97 -23.09 35.59
CA SER A 124 -7.93 -24.05 35.05
C SER A 124 -7.26 -24.92 33.99
N GLY A 125 -7.66 -26.19 33.86
CA GLY A 125 -6.98 -27.14 32.96
C GLY A 125 -6.79 -26.60 31.54
N HIS A 126 -7.80 -25.89 31.02
CA HIS A 126 -7.74 -25.19 29.73
C HIS A 126 -6.74 -24.02 29.72
N ASN A 127 -6.87 -23.06 30.64
CA ASN A 127 -6.01 -21.87 30.66
C ASN A 127 -4.54 -22.22 30.95
N TYR A 128 -4.31 -23.22 31.80
CA TYR A 128 -2.99 -23.76 32.09
C TYR A 128 -2.33 -24.29 30.82
N GLU A 129 -3.06 -25.06 30.01
CA GLU A 129 -2.56 -25.60 28.75
C GLU A 129 -2.21 -24.48 27.76
N VAL A 130 -3.11 -23.50 27.59
CA VAL A 130 -2.85 -22.32 26.75
C VAL A 130 -1.60 -21.56 27.23
N LEU A 131 -1.51 -21.23 28.52
CA LEU A 131 -0.35 -20.52 29.07
C LEU A 131 0.95 -21.32 28.96
N ARG A 132 0.87 -22.66 29.07
CA ARG A 132 2.01 -23.57 28.88
C ARG A 132 2.51 -23.52 27.44
N ASN A 133 1.62 -23.62 26.47
CA ASN A 133 1.94 -23.64 25.04
C ASN A 133 2.61 -22.34 24.58
N TYR A 134 2.29 -21.22 25.22
CA TYR A 134 2.92 -19.92 24.93
C TYR A 134 4.05 -19.55 25.90
N HIS A 135 4.50 -20.46 26.77
CA HIS A 135 5.59 -20.23 27.73
C HIS A 135 5.37 -19.02 28.66
N LEU A 136 4.13 -18.85 29.14
CA LEU A 136 3.70 -17.73 30.00
C LEU A 136 3.33 -18.16 31.43
N LEU A 137 3.51 -19.43 31.80
CA LEU A 137 3.19 -19.93 33.15
C LEU A 137 3.97 -19.23 34.27
N ASP A 138 5.13 -18.66 33.96
CA ASP A 138 5.97 -17.98 34.95
C ASP A 138 5.56 -16.52 35.19
N LEU A 139 4.59 -15.99 34.44
CA LEU A 139 4.07 -14.65 34.69
C LEU A 139 3.07 -14.69 35.85
N ASP A 140 3.18 -13.73 36.76
CA ASP A 140 2.09 -13.51 37.71
C ASP A 140 0.87 -12.88 37.02
N GLN A 141 -0.21 -12.74 37.80
CA GLN A 141 -1.48 -12.26 37.29
C GLN A 141 -1.37 -10.85 36.67
N ASP A 142 -0.65 -9.93 37.33
CA ASP A 142 -0.59 -8.54 36.92
C ASP A 142 0.33 -8.38 35.70
N GLU A 143 1.45 -9.10 35.69
CA GLU A 143 2.35 -9.23 34.54
C GLU A 143 1.60 -9.77 33.30
N LEU A 144 0.82 -10.85 33.47
CA LEU A 144 0.03 -11.45 32.40
C LEU A 144 -1.07 -10.51 31.89
N PHE A 145 -1.77 -9.82 32.79
CA PHE A 145 -2.84 -8.90 32.41
C PHE A 145 -2.31 -7.70 31.65
N MET A 146 -1.20 -7.12 32.08
CA MET A 146 -0.54 -6.07 31.31
C MET A 146 -0.19 -6.60 29.90
N LEU A 147 0.41 -7.78 29.81
CA LEU A 147 0.81 -8.36 28.53
C LEU A 147 -0.39 -8.56 27.60
N LEU A 148 -1.53 -9.01 28.14
CA LEU A 148 -2.79 -9.15 27.40
C LEU A 148 -3.34 -7.78 26.96
N LEU A 149 -3.35 -6.77 27.83
CA LEU A 149 -3.89 -5.43 27.51
C LEU A 149 -3.19 -4.78 26.32
N GLN A 150 -1.88 -5.00 26.15
CA GLN A 150 -1.12 -4.42 25.02
C GLN A 150 -1.08 -5.31 23.75
N ASN A 151 -1.48 -6.58 23.84
CA ASN A 151 -1.44 -7.50 22.68
C ASN A 151 -2.85 -7.86 22.14
N ASP A 152 -3.89 -7.87 22.98
CA ASP A 152 -5.26 -8.21 22.56
C ASP A 152 -6.08 -6.96 22.18
N PRO A 153 -6.37 -6.75 20.88
CA PRO A 153 -7.07 -5.56 20.41
C PRO A 153 -8.54 -5.49 20.85
N SER A 154 -9.11 -6.58 21.39
CA SER A 154 -10.50 -6.59 21.88
C SER A 154 -10.64 -6.03 23.31
N LEU A 155 -9.52 -5.87 24.03
CA LEU A 155 -9.53 -5.45 25.42
C LEU A 155 -9.69 -3.95 25.58
N LEU A 156 -8.98 -3.13 24.83
CA LEU A 156 -8.99 -1.68 25.04
C LEU A 156 -9.84 -0.93 23.99
N PRO A 157 -10.47 0.19 24.34
CA PRO A 157 -11.20 1.01 23.36
C PRO A 157 -10.22 1.61 22.33
N GLU A 158 -10.70 1.94 21.14
CA GLU A 158 -9.86 2.64 20.16
C GLU A 158 -9.67 4.12 20.54
N VAL A 159 -8.56 4.72 20.09
CA VAL A 159 -8.38 6.17 20.11
C VAL A 159 -9.33 6.82 19.10
N CYS A 160 -10.02 7.88 19.52
CA CYS A 160 -10.98 8.57 18.68
C CYS A 160 -10.27 9.42 17.61
N VAL A 161 -10.38 9.01 16.34
CA VAL A 161 -9.82 9.76 15.21
C VAL A 161 -10.50 11.12 15.05
N HIS A 162 -11.80 11.23 15.33
CA HIS A 162 -12.54 12.50 15.22
C HIS A 162 -12.12 13.51 16.29
N TYR A 163 -11.78 13.04 17.50
CA TYR A 163 -11.22 13.92 18.53
C TYR A 163 -9.90 14.53 18.09
N ASN A 164 -9.08 13.78 17.35
CA ASN A 164 -7.80 14.22 16.82
C ASN A 164 -7.88 15.11 15.57
N LYS A 165 -9.09 15.42 15.10
CA LYS A 165 -9.34 16.33 13.96
C LYS A 165 -10.13 17.55 14.40
N GLY A 166 -10.00 18.68 13.72
CA GLY A 166 -10.73 19.91 14.05
C GLY A 166 -10.11 20.75 15.18
N SER A 167 -10.70 21.90 15.48
CA SER A 167 -10.16 22.93 16.40
C SER A 167 -10.87 23.02 17.75
N GLY A 168 -12.04 22.40 17.91
CA GLY A 168 -12.81 22.42 19.16
C GLY A 168 -12.22 21.57 20.29
N PRO A 169 -12.73 21.70 21.54
CA PRO A 169 -12.26 20.96 22.71
C PRO A 169 -12.38 19.45 22.55
N TYR A 170 -13.41 18.97 21.84
CA TYR A 170 -13.58 17.57 21.46
C TYR A 170 -13.19 17.29 20.00
N GLY A 171 -12.47 18.22 19.36
CA GLY A 171 -12.15 18.15 17.94
C GLY A 171 -13.40 18.18 17.09
N ALA A 172 -13.49 17.24 16.15
CA ALA A 172 -14.64 16.99 15.28
C ALA A 172 -15.53 15.85 15.81
N CYS A 173 -15.30 15.37 17.04
CA CYS A 173 -16.11 14.32 17.63
C CYS A 173 -17.48 14.87 18.05
N THR A 174 -18.54 14.44 17.36
CA THR A 174 -19.93 14.82 17.65
C THR A 174 -20.46 14.21 18.94
N PHE A 175 -19.89 13.07 19.37
CA PHE A 175 -20.27 12.40 20.61
C PHE A 175 -19.66 13.05 21.86
N LYS A 176 -18.63 13.91 21.74
CA LYS A 176 -18.07 14.68 22.87
C LYS A 176 -17.83 13.80 24.12
N ALA A 177 -18.34 14.20 25.28
CA ALA A 177 -18.25 13.45 26.53
C ALA A 177 -19.00 12.10 26.52
N SER A 178 -19.89 11.79 25.58
CA SER A 178 -20.52 10.46 25.47
C SER A 178 -19.81 9.52 24.48
N CYS A 179 -18.70 9.96 23.88
CA CYS A 179 -17.91 9.12 22.98
C CYS A 179 -17.41 7.85 23.68
N THR A 180 -17.57 6.71 23.01
CA THR A 180 -17.14 5.40 23.51
C THR A 180 -15.66 5.10 23.25
N LYS A 181 -15.03 5.87 22.36
CA LYS A 181 -13.60 5.84 22.02
C LYS A 181 -12.83 6.81 22.90
N LEU A 182 -11.53 6.55 23.11
CA LEU A 182 -10.68 7.34 23.99
C LEU A 182 -10.30 8.69 23.36
N HIS A 183 -10.50 9.80 24.08
CA HIS A 183 -10.13 11.14 23.64
C HIS A 183 -8.72 11.52 24.13
N ILE A 184 -7.72 10.94 23.49
CA ILE A 184 -6.30 11.25 23.71
C ILE A 184 -5.63 11.65 22.40
N CYS A 185 -4.57 12.45 22.46
CA CYS A 185 -3.76 12.82 21.31
C CYS A 185 -3.18 11.56 20.66
N GLN A 186 -3.54 11.33 19.39
CA GLN A 186 -3.07 10.18 18.63
C GLN A 186 -1.56 10.24 18.41
N HIS A 187 -1.03 11.40 18.04
CA HIS A 187 0.42 11.59 17.86
C HIS A 187 1.21 11.41 19.17
N PHE A 188 0.60 11.70 20.32
CA PHE A 188 1.26 11.51 21.60
C PHE A 188 1.45 10.03 21.91
N VAL A 189 0.37 9.23 21.78
CA VAL A 189 0.48 7.79 21.98
C VAL A 189 1.28 7.11 20.87
N GLN A 190 1.45 7.74 19.70
CA GLN A 190 2.35 7.26 18.64
C GLN A 190 3.82 7.66 18.85
N GLY A 191 4.10 8.56 19.81
CA GLY A 191 5.45 9.04 20.10
C GLY A 191 5.99 10.10 19.14
N ASP A 192 5.15 10.68 18.27
CA ASP A 192 5.54 11.65 17.22
C ASP A 192 4.88 13.04 17.40
N CYS A 193 4.29 13.32 18.57
CA CYS A 193 3.68 14.62 18.84
C CYS A 193 4.72 15.73 18.96
N MET A 194 4.81 16.57 17.93
CA MET A 194 5.73 17.71 17.85
C MET A 194 5.35 18.89 18.77
N PHE A 195 4.14 18.90 19.33
CA PHE A 195 3.61 20.05 20.07
C PHE A 195 3.85 19.97 21.58
N GLY A 196 4.23 18.81 22.12
CA GLY A 196 4.49 18.62 23.56
C GLY A 196 3.35 19.17 24.43
N TYR A 197 3.67 19.99 25.42
CA TYR A 197 2.69 20.62 26.31
C TYR A 197 1.78 21.65 25.62
N LYS A 198 2.15 22.13 24.42
CA LYS A 198 1.34 23.07 23.62
C LYS A 198 0.33 22.34 22.72
N CYS A 199 0.28 21.01 22.76
CA CYS A 199 -0.66 20.24 21.97
C CYS A 199 -2.10 20.61 22.33
N LYS A 200 -2.93 20.86 21.31
CA LYS A 200 -4.36 21.13 21.48
C LYS A 200 -5.16 19.89 21.87
N ARG A 201 -4.52 18.72 21.87
CA ARG A 201 -5.10 17.42 22.22
C ARG A 201 -4.47 16.94 23.53
N SER A 202 -5.26 16.30 24.37
CA SER A 202 -4.78 15.88 25.69
C SER A 202 -3.73 14.78 25.58
N HIS A 203 -2.66 14.91 26.37
CA HIS A 203 -1.62 13.87 26.57
C HIS A 203 -1.86 13.08 27.86
N LYS A 204 -3.01 13.31 28.51
CA LYS A 204 -3.44 12.60 29.71
C LYS A 204 -4.85 12.07 29.48
N ILE A 205 -5.26 11.11 30.30
CA ILE A 205 -6.66 10.68 30.31
C ILE A 205 -7.45 11.68 31.14
N GLU A 206 -8.34 12.40 30.48
CA GLU A 206 -9.20 13.39 31.12
C GLU A 206 -10.19 12.72 32.09
N LEU A 207 -10.66 13.47 33.09
CA LEU A 207 -11.54 12.97 34.16
C LEU A 207 -12.81 12.28 33.63
N ASP A 208 -13.39 12.79 32.55
CA ASP A 208 -14.59 12.21 31.92
C ASP A 208 -14.29 10.82 31.32
N ASP A 209 -13.14 10.66 30.68
CA ASP A 209 -12.74 9.37 30.11
C ASP A 209 -12.29 8.41 31.21
N GLN A 210 -11.63 8.91 32.26
CA GLN A 210 -11.30 8.11 33.43
C GLN A 210 -12.55 7.49 34.06
N LYS A 211 -13.60 8.29 34.32
CA LYS A 211 -14.86 7.79 34.89
C LYS A 211 -15.48 6.68 34.04
N LYS A 212 -15.51 6.85 32.71
CA LYS A 212 -16.04 5.82 31.79
C LYS A 212 -15.22 4.53 31.82
N LEU A 213 -13.89 4.65 31.88
CA LEU A 213 -13.01 3.48 31.92
C LEU A 213 -13.17 2.73 33.25
N GLU A 214 -13.33 3.45 34.36
CA GLU A 214 -13.67 2.88 35.68
C GLU A 214 -15.04 2.19 35.65
N GLU A 215 -16.05 2.80 35.03
CA GLU A 215 -17.39 2.20 34.84
C GLU A 215 -17.34 0.92 34.00
N ARG A 216 -16.45 0.87 33.00
CA ARG A 216 -16.15 -0.34 32.19
C ARG A 216 -15.29 -1.35 32.93
N GLY A 217 -14.91 -1.10 34.18
CA GLY A 217 -14.21 -2.04 35.04
C GLY A 217 -12.68 -2.01 34.92
N ILE A 218 -12.08 -0.98 34.33
CA ILE A 218 -10.62 -0.78 34.30
C ILE A 218 -10.19 -0.08 35.61
N THR A 219 -9.19 -0.63 36.30
CA THR A 219 -8.66 -0.03 37.54
C THR A 219 -7.96 1.30 37.26
N ARG A 220 -7.90 2.17 38.27
CA ARG A 220 -7.19 3.46 38.18
C ARG A 220 -5.73 3.32 37.79
N GLU A 221 -5.07 2.30 38.32
CA GLU A 221 -3.68 1.98 37.99
C GLU A 221 -3.52 1.62 36.51
N ASN A 222 -4.38 0.74 35.98
CA ASN A 222 -4.37 0.41 34.56
C ASN A 222 -4.69 1.62 33.68
N ILE A 223 -5.64 2.48 34.09
CA ILE A 223 -5.96 3.73 33.38
C ILE A 223 -4.73 4.65 33.31
N HIS A 224 -4.01 4.82 34.42
CA HIS A 224 -2.78 5.62 34.43
C HIS A 224 -1.74 5.10 33.44
N ASN A 225 -1.65 3.77 33.28
CA ASN A 225 -0.69 3.12 32.38
C ASN A 225 -1.13 3.09 30.91
N LEU A 226 -2.39 3.40 30.60
CA LEU A 226 -2.94 3.31 29.23
C LEU A 226 -2.14 4.09 28.18
N PRO A 227 -1.67 5.33 28.39
CA PRO A 227 -0.88 6.02 27.37
C PRO A 227 0.36 5.24 26.92
N SER A 228 1.09 4.63 27.86
CA SER A 228 2.22 3.74 27.57
C SER A 228 1.77 2.46 26.85
N ILE A 229 0.66 1.87 27.29
CA ILE A 229 0.09 0.67 26.66
C ILE A 229 -0.33 0.95 25.20
N TYR A 230 -0.97 2.09 24.91
CA TYR A 230 -1.33 2.47 23.54
C TYR A 230 -0.12 2.72 22.66
N ARG A 231 0.96 3.27 23.23
CA ARG A 231 2.24 3.38 22.53
C ARG A 231 2.80 2.02 22.17
N ASN A 232 2.80 1.08 23.11
CA ASN A 232 3.22 -0.29 22.84
C ASN A 232 2.34 -0.97 21.79
N ILE A 233 1.01 -0.78 21.83
CA ILE A 233 0.09 -1.30 20.81
C ILE A 233 0.41 -0.75 19.42
N TYR A 234 0.71 0.54 19.31
CA TYR A 234 1.06 1.17 18.04
C TYR A 234 2.39 0.62 17.50
N ASP A 235 3.41 0.58 18.35
CA ASP A 235 4.74 0.07 18.03
C ASP A 235 4.68 -1.41 17.59
N LEU A 236 3.94 -2.27 18.32
CA LEU A 236 3.73 -3.68 17.97
C LEU A 236 3.01 -3.88 16.63
N LYS A 237 2.03 -3.03 16.31
CA LYS A 237 1.34 -3.07 15.01
C LYS A 237 2.28 -2.73 13.86
N ASN A 238 3.13 -1.73 14.02
CA ASN A 238 4.08 -1.34 13.00
C ASN A 238 5.24 -2.34 12.87
N CYS A 239 5.67 -2.98 13.95
CA CYS A 239 6.62 -4.10 13.90
C CYS A 239 6.03 -5.33 13.20
N SER A 240 4.76 -5.66 13.43
CA SER A 240 4.13 -6.84 12.81
C SER A 240 3.99 -6.70 11.28
N ILE A 241 3.91 -5.49 10.74
CA ILE A 241 3.90 -5.23 9.28
C ILE A 241 5.26 -5.56 8.65
N SER A 242 6.35 -5.52 9.42
CA SER A 242 7.69 -5.93 8.97
C SER A 242 7.97 -7.45 9.05
N SER A 243 7.07 -8.25 9.65
CA SER A 243 7.27 -9.69 9.92
C SER A 243 6.42 -10.65 9.05
N ILE A 244 5.69 -10.17 8.04
CA ILE A 244 4.78 -11.02 7.23
C ILE A 244 5.42 -11.55 5.92
N GLU A 245 6.66 -11.18 5.60
CA GLU A 245 7.35 -11.66 4.38
C GLU A 245 8.53 -12.62 4.65
N GLY A 246 8.37 -13.61 5.53
CA GLY A 246 9.37 -14.67 5.58
C GLY A 246 9.11 -15.75 6.61
N GLU A 247 8.57 -16.88 6.15
CA GLU A 247 8.81 -18.20 6.75
C GLU A 247 8.27 -19.30 5.82
N ILE A 248 9.15 -19.94 5.01
CA ILE A 248 9.13 -21.37 4.66
C ILE A 248 10.59 -21.84 4.44
N THR A 249 11.06 -22.67 5.39
CA THR A 249 12.12 -23.72 5.39
C THR A 249 13.63 -23.40 5.28
N ASP A 250 14.32 -23.48 6.44
CA ASP A 250 15.40 -24.44 6.86
C ASP A 250 16.31 -25.05 5.76
N THR A 251 17.67 -25.06 5.80
CA THR A 251 18.64 -25.35 6.88
C THR A 251 20.09 -24.95 6.48
N ALA A 252 20.95 -24.73 7.50
CA ALA A 252 22.42 -24.93 7.58
C ALA A 252 23.45 -23.80 7.26
N LYS A 253 24.02 -23.28 8.37
CA LYS A 253 25.42 -22.86 8.67
C LYS A 253 26.09 -21.68 7.92
N GLY A 254 26.45 -20.67 8.73
CA GLY A 254 27.73 -19.92 8.63
C GLY A 254 27.59 -18.44 8.25
N PRO A 255 28.45 -17.55 8.78
CA PRO A 255 28.03 -16.22 9.22
C PRO A 255 28.31 -15.11 8.21
N SER A 256 27.40 -14.15 8.09
CA SER A 256 27.66 -12.69 8.11
C SER A 256 26.43 -11.91 7.64
N VAL A 257 26.30 -10.69 8.14
CA VAL A 257 25.30 -9.70 7.73
C VAL A 257 25.61 -9.25 6.30
N SER A 258 24.95 -9.88 5.33
CA SER A 258 24.61 -9.27 4.03
C SER A 258 23.52 -10.12 3.40
N GLU A 259 22.35 -9.52 3.15
CA GLU A 259 21.30 -9.93 2.18
C GLU A 259 19.87 -9.70 2.69
N ARG A 260 19.46 -8.43 2.71
CA ARG A 260 18.34 -8.03 1.85
C ARG A 260 18.80 -6.83 1.03
N GLU A 261 19.83 -7.03 0.23
CA GLU A 261 20.08 -6.11 -0.87
C GLU A 261 18.89 -6.27 -1.81
N SER A 262 17.96 -5.32 -1.75
CA SER A 262 16.89 -5.25 -2.71
C SER A 262 17.49 -5.28 -4.10
N LYS A 263 17.09 -6.26 -4.90
CA LYS A 263 17.62 -6.44 -6.25
C LYS A 263 17.01 -5.46 -7.25
N GLU A 264 16.08 -4.62 -6.78
CA GLU A 264 15.30 -3.71 -7.59
C GLU A 264 15.73 -2.25 -7.38
N ILE A 265 15.95 -1.54 -8.47
CA ILE A 265 16.32 -0.12 -8.47
C ILE A 265 15.06 0.72 -8.27
N CYS A 266 15.15 1.71 -7.37
CA CYS A 266 14.03 2.56 -6.98
C CYS A 266 13.57 3.46 -8.13
N LEU A 267 12.39 3.17 -8.67
CA LEU A 267 11.76 3.99 -9.73
C LEU A 267 11.54 5.45 -9.30
N HIS A 268 11.24 5.70 -8.02
CA HIS A 268 11.05 7.06 -7.51
C HIS A 268 12.38 7.82 -7.40
N TYR A 269 13.48 7.13 -7.09
CA TYR A 269 14.80 7.75 -7.00
C TYR A 269 15.32 8.12 -8.39
N ILE A 270 15.16 7.23 -9.37
CA ILE A 270 15.52 7.52 -10.76
C ILE A 270 14.77 8.79 -11.25
N ARG A 271 13.58 9.08 -10.73
CA ARG A 271 12.78 10.28 -11.06
C ARG A 271 13.05 11.49 -10.14
N LYS A 272 14.04 11.42 -9.24
CA LYS A 272 14.34 12.45 -8.21
C LYS A 272 13.19 12.77 -7.26
N GLN A 273 12.31 11.79 -7.02
CA GLN A 273 11.07 11.93 -6.24
C GLN A 273 11.00 10.95 -5.07
N CYS A 274 12.07 10.22 -4.76
CA CYS A 274 12.08 9.32 -3.61
C CYS A 274 12.13 10.13 -2.31
N SER A 275 11.04 10.08 -1.54
CA SER A 275 10.93 10.72 -0.21
C SER A 275 11.66 9.95 0.90
N PHE A 276 12.09 8.71 0.63
CA PHE A 276 12.69 7.82 1.63
C PHE A 276 14.21 7.97 1.76
N GLN A 277 14.90 8.60 0.81
CA GLN A 277 16.35 8.82 0.84
C GLN A 277 17.12 7.53 1.27
N GLU A 278 18.05 7.62 2.22
CA GLU A 278 18.83 6.48 2.73
C GLU A 278 18.00 5.40 3.44
N LYS A 279 16.71 5.64 3.70
CA LYS A 279 15.76 4.65 4.26
C LYS A 279 14.98 3.91 3.17
N CYS A 280 15.26 4.15 1.89
CA CYS A 280 14.60 3.44 0.80
C CYS A 280 15.06 1.98 0.77
N ILE A 281 14.10 1.06 0.75
CA ILE A 281 14.38 -0.37 0.64
C ILE A 281 14.92 -0.77 -0.73
N HIS A 282 14.83 0.09 -1.75
CA HIS A 282 15.28 -0.17 -3.11
C HIS A 282 16.60 0.53 -3.41
N VAL A 283 17.39 -0.02 -4.33
CA VAL A 283 18.70 0.56 -4.67
C VAL A 283 18.50 1.93 -5.33
N HIS A 284 19.16 2.93 -4.77
CA HIS A 284 19.21 4.28 -5.33
C HIS A 284 20.31 4.35 -6.39
N PHE A 285 19.90 4.18 -7.66
CA PHE A 285 20.81 4.26 -8.80
C PHE A 285 20.26 5.14 -9.91
N HIS A 286 21.14 5.74 -10.71
CA HIS A 286 20.76 6.76 -11.69
C HIS A 286 20.31 6.16 -13.03
N LEU A 287 20.57 4.89 -13.31
CA LEU A 287 20.13 4.15 -14.50
C LEU A 287 19.11 3.04 -14.14
N PRO A 288 18.30 2.56 -15.10
CA PRO A 288 17.34 1.48 -14.86
C PRO A 288 17.98 0.09 -14.73
N TYR A 289 19.31 0.02 -14.85
CA TYR A 289 20.14 -1.16 -14.66
C TYR A 289 21.41 -0.79 -13.87
N LYS A 290 21.95 -1.74 -13.12
CA LYS A 290 23.24 -1.62 -12.44
C LYS A 290 23.96 -2.96 -12.50
N TRP A 291 25.25 -2.95 -12.82
CA TRP A 291 26.08 -4.14 -12.96
C TRP A 291 27.12 -4.19 -11.84
N GLU A 292 27.20 -5.31 -11.14
CA GLU A 292 28.08 -5.49 -9.99
C GLU A 292 28.79 -6.84 -10.05
N VAL A 293 30.05 -6.89 -9.62
CA VAL A 293 30.86 -8.10 -9.48
C VAL A 293 31.17 -8.35 -8.02
N TYR A 294 31.07 -9.59 -7.57
CA TYR A 294 31.36 -9.97 -6.21
C TYR A 294 32.88 -10.10 -6.00
N ASP A 295 33.44 -9.32 -5.09
CA ASP A 295 34.88 -9.24 -4.84
C ASP A 295 35.40 -10.19 -3.75
N LYS A 296 34.59 -11.20 -3.38
CA LYS A 296 34.74 -12.13 -2.24
C LYS A 296 34.31 -11.56 -0.87
N SER A 297 34.01 -10.28 -0.77
CA SER A 297 33.52 -9.65 0.47
C SER A 297 32.27 -8.80 0.27
N SER A 298 32.11 -8.16 -0.89
CA SER A 298 31.00 -7.26 -1.21
C SER A 298 30.73 -7.21 -2.72
N TRP A 299 29.57 -6.64 -3.09
CA TRP A 299 29.23 -6.36 -4.48
C TRP A 299 29.82 -5.01 -4.91
N VAL A 300 30.73 -5.04 -5.88
CA VAL A 300 31.43 -3.86 -6.39
C VAL A 300 30.90 -3.48 -7.76
N GLU A 301 30.64 -2.20 -7.97
CA GLU A 301 30.15 -1.67 -9.25
C GLU A 301 31.14 -1.89 -10.40
N LEU A 302 30.63 -2.37 -11.54
CA LEU A 302 31.42 -2.53 -12.75
C LEU A 302 31.48 -1.22 -13.54
N HIS A 303 32.68 -0.81 -13.93
CA HIS A 303 32.89 0.28 -14.89
C HIS A 303 32.35 -0.10 -16.28
N HIS A 304 32.03 0.90 -17.12
CA HIS A 304 31.49 0.73 -18.48
C HIS A 304 30.16 -0.07 -18.52
N MET A 305 29.26 0.21 -17.59
CA MET A 305 28.01 -0.55 -17.44
C MET A 305 27.01 -0.33 -18.57
N GLU A 306 27.06 0.80 -19.28
CA GLU A 306 26.19 1.05 -20.43
C GLU A 306 26.59 0.14 -21.60
N GLU A 307 27.89 -0.04 -21.83
CA GLU A 307 28.43 -0.95 -22.84
C GLU A 307 28.14 -2.41 -22.50
N ILE A 308 28.27 -2.79 -21.22
CA ILE A 308 27.89 -4.12 -20.73
C ILE A 308 26.38 -4.35 -20.91
N GLU A 309 25.54 -3.40 -20.53
CA GLU A 309 24.09 -3.49 -20.69
C GLU A 309 23.69 -3.59 -22.16
N LYS A 310 24.28 -2.76 -23.03
CA LYS A 310 24.03 -2.79 -24.48
C LYS A 310 24.37 -4.15 -25.07
N ALA A 311 25.52 -4.71 -24.68
CA ALA A 311 25.92 -6.04 -25.10
C ALA A 311 24.98 -7.13 -24.55
N PHE A 312 24.55 -7.02 -23.29
CA PHE A 312 23.63 -7.99 -22.67
C PHE A 312 22.25 -7.98 -23.34
N CYS A 313 21.71 -6.80 -23.67
CA CYS A 313 20.41 -6.64 -24.33
C CYS A 313 20.30 -7.39 -25.67
N ASP A 314 21.43 -7.59 -26.37
CA ASP A 314 21.46 -8.34 -27.62
C ASP A 314 21.41 -9.85 -27.34
N PRO A 315 20.38 -10.58 -27.82
CA PRO A 315 20.27 -12.01 -27.60
C PRO A 315 21.32 -12.81 -28.37
N GLU A 316 22.10 -12.29 -29.32
CA GLU A 316 23.24 -13.03 -29.92
C GLU A 316 24.43 -13.09 -28.98
N ASN A 317 24.67 -12.02 -28.21
CA ASN A 317 25.84 -11.92 -27.35
C ASN A 317 25.80 -12.90 -26.18
N THR A 318 26.96 -13.49 -25.90
CA THR A 318 27.18 -14.38 -24.75
C THR A 318 28.15 -13.80 -23.75
N HIS A 319 28.89 -12.76 -24.12
CA HIS A 319 29.80 -12.04 -23.25
C HIS A 319 29.82 -10.54 -23.60
N SER A 320 30.29 -9.71 -22.67
CA SER A 320 30.59 -8.30 -22.95
C SER A 320 31.88 -8.15 -23.76
N GLU A 321 32.16 -6.95 -24.27
CA GLU A 321 33.43 -6.60 -24.88
C GLU A 321 34.48 -6.20 -23.82
N GLY A 322 35.76 -6.19 -24.19
CA GLY A 322 36.87 -5.71 -23.36
C GLY A 322 37.81 -6.79 -22.80
N SER A 323 38.85 -6.36 -22.07
CA SER A 323 39.92 -7.23 -21.55
C SER A 323 39.51 -8.13 -20.38
N ARG A 324 38.37 -7.82 -19.73
CA ARG A 324 37.76 -8.62 -18.66
C ARG A 324 36.25 -8.72 -18.90
N PRO A 325 35.83 -9.55 -19.87
CA PRO A 325 34.43 -9.61 -20.27
C PRO A 325 33.55 -10.29 -19.21
N VAL A 326 32.31 -9.83 -19.10
CA VAL A 326 31.26 -10.52 -18.33
C VAL A 326 30.67 -11.63 -19.19
N ASP A 327 30.64 -12.86 -18.69
CA ASP A 327 29.90 -13.97 -19.30
C ASP A 327 28.42 -13.85 -18.90
N PHE A 328 27.56 -13.67 -19.90
CA PHE A 328 26.11 -13.46 -19.72
C PHE A 328 25.31 -14.75 -19.56
N LEU A 329 25.91 -15.92 -19.78
CA LEU A 329 25.27 -17.21 -19.59
C LEU A 329 25.50 -17.70 -18.16
N GLU A 330 26.76 -17.65 -17.71
CA GLU A 330 27.15 -18.06 -16.37
C GLU A 330 26.98 -16.94 -15.34
N MET A 331 26.77 -15.69 -15.80
CA MET A 331 26.74 -14.49 -14.94
C MET A 331 28.02 -14.38 -14.10
N THR A 332 29.18 -14.46 -14.76
CA THR A 332 30.50 -14.39 -14.10
C THR A 332 31.49 -13.47 -14.83
N ARG A 333 32.53 -13.03 -14.13
CA ARG A 333 33.68 -12.32 -14.70
C ARG A 333 34.96 -12.83 -14.06
N ASN A 334 35.85 -13.46 -14.82
CA ASN A 334 37.04 -14.14 -14.30
C ASN A 334 36.71 -15.12 -13.15
N SER A 335 35.63 -15.89 -13.30
CA SER A 335 35.07 -16.81 -12.28
C SER A 335 34.44 -16.15 -11.05
N ALA A 336 34.45 -14.81 -10.94
CA ALA A 336 33.73 -14.10 -9.89
C ALA A 336 32.25 -13.92 -10.28
N PRO A 337 31.28 -14.15 -9.36
CA PRO A 337 29.86 -13.89 -9.64
C PRO A 337 29.59 -12.45 -10.06
N VAL A 338 28.72 -12.26 -11.04
CA VAL A 338 28.23 -10.96 -11.51
C VAL A 338 26.71 -10.92 -11.37
N ARG A 339 26.16 -9.76 -11.01
CA ARG A 339 24.71 -9.55 -10.99
C ARG A 339 24.32 -8.29 -11.74
N ARG A 340 23.10 -8.32 -12.28
CA ARG A 340 22.41 -7.18 -12.88
C ARG A 340 21.19 -6.84 -12.03
N LEU A 341 21.17 -5.64 -11.47
CA LEU A 341 20.00 -5.06 -10.81
C LEU A 341 19.14 -4.36 -11.85
N SER A 342 17.83 -4.31 -11.66
CA SER A 342 16.90 -3.69 -12.60
C SER A 342 15.80 -2.91 -11.91
N THR A 343 15.20 -1.94 -12.59
CA THR A 343 13.89 -1.42 -12.16
C THR A 343 12.80 -2.48 -12.29
N ALA A 344 11.64 -2.24 -11.67
CA ALA A 344 10.48 -3.13 -11.79
C ALA A 344 10.17 -3.47 -13.26
N SER A 345 9.74 -4.72 -13.49
CA SER A 345 9.32 -5.18 -14.82
C SER A 345 8.13 -4.35 -15.33
N SER A 346 8.15 -3.96 -16.60
CA SER A 346 7.12 -3.11 -17.23
C SER A 346 5.72 -3.72 -17.21
N VAL A 347 5.60 -5.04 -16.99
CA VAL A 347 4.30 -5.73 -16.89
C VAL A 347 3.69 -5.67 -15.48
N THR A 348 4.47 -5.30 -14.47
CA THR A 348 4.05 -5.24 -13.05
C THR A 348 3.60 -3.86 -12.62
N LYS A 349 3.95 -2.82 -13.38
CA LYS A 349 3.63 -1.43 -13.10
C LYS A 349 2.75 -0.85 -14.20
N PRO A 350 1.85 0.10 -13.87
CA PRO A 350 1.09 0.82 -14.88
C PRO A 350 1.99 1.58 -15.88
N PRO A 351 1.51 1.86 -17.11
CA PRO A 351 2.32 2.50 -18.17
C PRO A 351 2.92 3.88 -17.85
N HIS A 352 2.38 4.60 -16.86
CA HIS A 352 2.89 5.91 -16.41
C HIS A 352 4.15 5.82 -15.54
N TYR A 353 4.55 4.61 -15.14
CA TYR A 353 5.87 4.37 -14.57
C TYR A 353 6.88 4.33 -15.72
N ILE A 354 7.47 5.50 -16.02
CA ILE A 354 8.59 5.60 -16.95
C ILE A 354 9.82 4.86 -16.37
N LEU A 355 10.68 4.36 -17.26
CA LEU A 355 11.95 3.70 -16.91
C LEU A 355 11.81 2.35 -16.17
N THR A 356 10.64 1.70 -16.24
CA THR A 356 10.50 0.27 -15.94
C THR A 356 11.30 -0.57 -16.93
N THR A 357 11.81 -1.72 -16.50
CA THR A 357 12.57 -2.62 -17.37
C THR A 357 11.60 -3.40 -18.25
N GLU A 358 11.70 -3.21 -19.57
CA GLU A 358 10.94 -3.99 -20.55
C GLU A 358 11.71 -5.27 -20.89
N TRP A 359 11.19 -6.41 -20.44
CA TRP A 359 11.78 -7.71 -20.73
C TRP A 359 11.20 -8.32 -22.01
N VAL A 360 12.10 -8.76 -22.89
CA VAL A 360 11.80 -9.31 -24.21
C VAL A 360 12.26 -10.76 -24.28
N TRP A 361 11.42 -11.61 -24.88
CA TRP A 361 11.66 -13.04 -25.00
C TRP A 361 11.97 -13.39 -26.44
N TYR A 362 13.03 -14.16 -26.65
CA TYR A 362 13.53 -14.53 -27.97
C TYR A 362 13.64 -16.05 -28.12
N CYS A 363 13.40 -16.55 -29.32
CA CYS A 363 13.67 -17.93 -29.70
C CYS A 363 14.70 -18.00 -30.83
N LYS A 364 15.66 -18.92 -30.72
CA LYS A 364 16.65 -19.16 -31.78
C LYS A 364 16.05 -20.09 -32.84
N VAL A 365 15.93 -19.60 -34.07
CA VAL A 365 15.42 -20.41 -35.19
C VAL A 365 16.56 -21.06 -35.97
N GLU A 366 16.23 -21.93 -36.93
CA GLU A 366 17.18 -22.82 -37.64
C GLU A 366 18.29 -22.09 -38.39
N ASN A 367 18.04 -20.86 -38.89
CA ASN A 367 19.06 -20.03 -39.55
C ASN A 367 20.01 -19.35 -38.55
N GLY A 368 19.91 -19.66 -37.27
CA GLY A 368 20.74 -19.08 -36.21
C GLY A 368 20.27 -17.73 -35.69
N LYS A 369 19.25 -17.08 -36.28
CA LYS A 369 18.74 -15.78 -35.80
C LYS A 369 17.85 -15.94 -34.57
N TRP A 370 17.86 -14.94 -33.70
CA TRP A 370 16.87 -14.77 -32.64
C TRP A 370 15.65 -14.01 -33.13
N ILE A 371 14.46 -14.54 -32.83
CA ILE A 371 13.19 -13.91 -33.15
C ILE A 371 12.40 -13.68 -31.86
N GLU A 372 11.91 -12.46 -31.68
CA GLU A 372 11.07 -12.06 -30.56
C GLU A 372 9.68 -12.74 -30.61
N TYR A 373 9.18 -13.20 -29.46
CA TYR A 373 7.83 -13.75 -29.36
C TYR A 373 6.77 -12.65 -29.54
N GLY A 374 5.77 -12.93 -30.39
CA GLY A 374 4.71 -11.99 -30.75
C GLY A 374 5.01 -11.16 -32.00
N LEU A 375 6.21 -11.24 -32.57
CA LEU A 375 6.51 -10.65 -33.89
C LEU A 375 6.35 -11.68 -35.02
N PRO A 376 5.95 -11.24 -36.23
CA PRO A 376 5.86 -12.11 -37.41
C PRO A 376 7.26 -12.58 -37.84
N ASP A 377 7.40 -13.87 -38.15
CA ASP A 377 8.61 -14.40 -38.77
C ASP A 377 8.72 -14.08 -40.27
N GLU A 378 9.79 -14.54 -40.92
CA GLU A 378 10.02 -14.39 -42.37
C GLU A 378 8.86 -14.95 -43.23
N LYS A 379 8.01 -15.83 -42.68
CA LYS A 379 6.80 -16.39 -43.33
C LYS A 379 5.50 -15.73 -42.83
N ARG A 380 5.60 -14.56 -42.18
CA ARG A 380 4.50 -13.80 -41.54
C ARG A 380 3.70 -14.57 -40.49
N LYS A 381 4.26 -15.62 -39.89
CA LYS A 381 3.60 -16.38 -38.82
C LYS A 381 3.97 -15.81 -37.47
N VAL A 382 2.95 -15.53 -36.66
CA VAL A 382 3.08 -15.00 -35.30
C VAL A 382 2.83 -16.12 -34.29
N SER A 383 3.50 -16.08 -33.15
CA SER A 383 3.18 -16.96 -32.02
C SER A 383 1.88 -16.52 -31.34
N SER A 384 1.14 -17.47 -30.77
CA SER A 384 -0.07 -17.19 -29.99
C SER A 384 0.19 -16.42 -28.69
N VAL A 385 1.46 -16.28 -28.31
CA VAL A 385 1.91 -15.57 -27.11
C VAL A 385 2.92 -14.50 -27.50
N THR A 386 2.86 -13.38 -26.82
CA THR A 386 3.77 -12.23 -26.92
C THR A 386 4.85 -12.26 -25.84
N SER A 387 5.95 -11.53 -26.04
CA SER A 387 6.96 -11.31 -24.98
C SER A 387 6.35 -10.80 -23.67
N LYS A 388 5.31 -9.96 -23.76
CA LYS A 388 4.60 -9.41 -22.59
C LYS A 388 3.87 -10.50 -21.80
N GLU A 389 3.15 -11.38 -22.47
CA GLU A 389 2.42 -12.49 -21.83
C GLU A 389 3.38 -13.52 -21.24
N LEU A 390 4.49 -13.81 -21.93
CA LEU A 390 5.55 -14.68 -21.40
C LEU A 390 6.22 -14.09 -20.17
N GLU A 391 6.48 -12.78 -20.15
CA GLU A 391 7.03 -12.10 -18.99
C GLU A 391 6.05 -12.13 -17.80
N GLN A 392 4.75 -11.93 -18.03
CA GLN A 392 3.74 -12.07 -16.98
C GLN A 392 3.70 -13.50 -16.41
N ALA A 393 3.74 -14.51 -17.28
CA ALA A 393 3.74 -15.91 -16.87
C ALA A 393 5.03 -16.27 -16.11
N TYR A 394 6.20 -15.78 -16.55
CA TYR A 394 7.47 -16.02 -15.89
C TYR A 394 7.55 -15.41 -14.49
N LEU A 395 6.97 -14.21 -14.29
CA LEU A 395 6.89 -13.58 -12.98
C LEU A 395 5.91 -14.27 -12.05
N ALA A 396 4.86 -14.91 -12.60
CA ALA A 396 3.91 -15.69 -11.81
C ALA A 396 4.52 -17.04 -11.37
N ASP A 397 5.22 -17.73 -12.27
CA ASP A 397 5.95 -18.96 -12.00
C ASP A 397 7.13 -19.12 -12.98
N ASN A 398 8.35 -18.97 -12.47
CA ASN A 398 9.57 -19.06 -13.26
C ASN A 398 9.99 -20.49 -13.62
N ASN A 399 9.27 -21.51 -13.15
CA ASN A 399 9.45 -22.91 -13.49
C ASN A 399 8.35 -23.47 -14.39
N ALA A 400 7.34 -22.65 -14.75
CA ALA A 400 6.23 -23.08 -15.57
C ALA A 400 6.64 -23.50 -16.99
N GLU A 401 5.81 -24.38 -17.57
CA GLU A 401 5.85 -24.71 -18.99
C GLU A 401 4.65 -24.10 -19.72
N ILE A 402 4.92 -23.28 -20.73
CA ILE A 402 3.90 -22.58 -21.51
C ILE A 402 3.68 -23.26 -22.84
N ILE A 403 2.43 -23.59 -23.12
CA ILE A 403 2.03 -24.13 -24.42
C ILE A 403 1.73 -22.98 -25.38
N LEU A 404 2.44 -22.92 -26.50
CA LEU A 404 2.25 -21.89 -27.52
C LEU A 404 2.06 -22.50 -28.91
N THR A 405 1.24 -21.82 -29.71
CA THR A 405 0.93 -22.24 -31.09
C THR A 405 1.55 -21.24 -32.05
N LYS A 406 2.23 -21.73 -33.09
CA LYS A 406 2.77 -20.92 -34.19
C LYS A 406 2.38 -21.54 -35.52
N GLY A 407 1.44 -20.91 -36.22
CA GLY A 407 0.75 -21.54 -37.36
C GLY A 407 -0.06 -22.76 -36.91
N HIS A 408 0.14 -23.92 -37.54
CA HIS A 408 -0.52 -25.18 -37.17
C HIS A 408 0.30 -26.07 -36.21
N ARG A 409 1.43 -25.55 -35.69
CA ARG A 409 2.34 -26.31 -34.82
C ARG A 409 2.23 -25.82 -33.39
N GLN A 410 2.15 -26.77 -32.47
CA GLN A 410 2.16 -26.54 -31.03
C GLN A 410 3.55 -26.79 -30.46
N TYR A 411 3.97 -25.95 -29.52
CA TYR A 411 5.25 -25.99 -28.85
C TYR A 411 5.05 -25.84 -27.34
N THR A 412 5.98 -26.39 -26.58
CA THR A 412 6.08 -26.22 -25.13
C THR A 412 7.35 -25.42 -24.82
N LEU A 413 7.21 -24.29 -24.16
CA LEU A 413 8.32 -23.44 -23.71
C LEU A 413 8.54 -23.68 -22.22
N SER A 414 9.74 -24.11 -21.84
CA SER A 414 10.14 -24.27 -20.44
C SER A 414 10.96 -23.07 -20.00
N PHE A 415 10.49 -22.37 -18.96
CA PHE A 415 11.24 -21.25 -18.36
C PHE A 415 12.48 -21.73 -17.61
N LYS A 416 12.40 -22.88 -16.94
CA LYS A 416 13.51 -23.49 -16.21
C LYS A 416 14.66 -23.86 -17.12
N ASP A 417 14.36 -24.54 -18.24
CA ASP A 417 15.39 -25.01 -19.15
C ASP A 417 15.84 -23.94 -20.15
N MET A 418 15.06 -22.87 -20.34
CA MET A 418 15.24 -21.88 -21.41
C MET A 418 15.24 -22.52 -22.81
N TYR A 419 14.28 -23.43 -23.04
CA TYR A 419 14.08 -24.09 -24.33
C TYR A 419 12.60 -24.18 -24.73
N GLN A 420 12.36 -24.03 -26.04
CA GLN A 420 11.12 -24.38 -26.69
C GLN A 420 11.24 -25.74 -27.36
N ARG A 421 10.27 -26.64 -27.14
CA ARG A 421 10.24 -28.00 -27.67
C ARG A 421 8.98 -28.24 -28.48
N ASN A 422 9.09 -28.98 -29.58
CA ASN A 422 7.93 -29.51 -30.28
C ASN A 422 7.77 -31.00 -29.94
N PRO A 423 6.73 -31.40 -29.18
CA PRO A 423 6.56 -32.79 -28.76
C PRO A 423 6.29 -33.76 -29.93
N LYS A 424 5.80 -33.28 -31.08
CA LYS A 424 5.50 -34.12 -32.26
C LYS A 424 6.71 -34.36 -33.17
N HIS A 425 7.67 -33.43 -33.18
CA HIS A 425 8.80 -33.45 -34.12
C HIS A 425 10.18 -33.51 -33.42
N ASN A 426 10.23 -33.62 -32.09
CA ASN A 426 11.45 -33.62 -31.29
C ASN A 426 12.42 -32.46 -31.60
N THR A 427 11.90 -31.33 -32.07
CA THR A 427 12.72 -30.13 -32.29
C THR A 427 12.87 -29.35 -30.99
N LYS A 428 14.10 -28.92 -30.68
CA LYS A 428 14.46 -28.15 -29.49
C LYS A 428 15.15 -26.85 -29.92
N ARG A 429 14.62 -25.70 -29.46
CA ARG A 429 15.12 -24.35 -29.80
C ARG A 429 15.48 -23.60 -28.53
N LYS A 430 16.64 -22.94 -28.52
CA LYS A 430 17.08 -22.11 -27.38
C LYS A 430 16.15 -20.91 -27.22
N VAL A 431 15.86 -20.54 -25.99
CA VAL A 431 15.11 -19.35 -25.62
C VAL A 431 16.03 -18.42 -24.81
N ARG A 432 15.90 -17.11 -25.00
CA ARG A 432 16.63 -16.10 -24.21
C ARG A 432 15.67 -15.01 -23.76
N ARG A 433 15.80 -14.60 -22.51
CA ARG A 433 15.14 -13.43 -21.93
C ARG A 433 16.16 -12.30 -21.81
N ARG A 434 15.91 -11.15 -22.45
CA ARG A 434 16.79 -9.96 -22.45
C ARG A 434 15.98 -8.67 -22.28
N PRO A 435 16.51 -7.65 -21.58
CA PRO A 435 15.84 -6.37 -21.47
C PRO A 435 16.00 -5.55 -22.76
N ARG A 436 15.07 -4.62 -23.02
CA ARG A 436 15.25 -3.61 -24.05
C ARG A 436 16.24 -2.54 -23.56
N PHE A 437 17.28 -2.26 -24.36
CA PHE A 437 18.32 -1.31 -23.99
C PHE A 437 17.78 0.12 -23.83
N VAL A 438 18.27 0.81 -22.80
CA VAL A 438 18.01 2.24 -22.54
C VAL A 438 19.34 2.93 -22.28
N SER A 439 19.74 3.88 -23.12
CA SER A 439 20.97 4.64 -22.90
C SER A 439 20.84 5.63 -21.75
N GLU A 440 21.96 6.06 -21.17
CA GLU A 440 21.99 7.14 -20.17
C GLU A 440 21.32 8.41 -20.71
N LYS A 441 21.63 8.77 -21.95
CA LYS A 441 20.96 9.88 -22.67
C LYS A 441 19.44 9.70 -22.76
N ALA A 442 18.96 8.49 -23.04
CA ALA A 442 17.52 8.22 -23.08
C ALA A 442 16.86 8.31 -21.69
N VAL A 443 17.59 7.99 -20.61
CA VAL A 443 17.15 8.20 -19.23
C VAL A 443 17.02 9.70 -18.93
N GLU A 444 18.01 10.49 -19.30
CA GLU A 444 17.99 11.95 -19.13
C GLU A 444 16.86 12.60 -19.92
N ASN A 445 16.67 12.20 -21.18
CA ASN A 445 15.58 12.67 -22.03
C ASN A 445 14.21 12.35 -21.43
N LYS A 446 14.03 11.13 -20.89
CA LYS A 446 12.81 10.74 -20.14
C LYS A 446 12.65 11.46 -18.80
N ARG A 447 13.74 11.92 -18.17
CA ARG A 447 13.72 12.73 -16.92
C ARG A 447 13.38 14.20 -17.16
N MET A 448 13.80 14.74 -18.30
CA MET A 448 13.65 16.14 -18.68
C MET A 448 12.43 16.41 -19.57
N GLY A 449 11.56 15.42 -19.75
CA GLY A 449 10.36 15.52 -20.62
C GLY A 449 10.65 15.66 -22.11
N LYS A 450 11.91 15.64 -22.53
CA LYS A 450 12.30 15.70 -23.93
C LYS A 450 12.14 14.30 -24.52
N SER A 451 10.99 14.00 -25.10
CA SER A 451 10.75 12.70 -25.71
C SER A 451 11.66 12.45 -26.91
N ASP A 452 12.49 11.41 -26.86
CA ASP A 452 13.03 10.76 -28.06
C ASP A 452 11.92 9.95 -28.72
N PHE A 453 11.27 10.56 -29.72
CA PHE A 453 10.31 9.93 -30.63
C PHE A 453 11.00 9.35 -31.88
N ALA A 454 12.30 9.06 -31.81
CA ALA A 454 13.03 8.47 -32.93
C ALA A 454 13.35 7.00 -32.65
N LEU A 455 12.78 6.13 -33.50
CA LEU A 455 13.05 4.69 -33.65
C LEU A 455 12.23 3.70 -32.82
N ALA A 456 10.90 3.71 -33.01
CA ALA A 456 10.15 2.48 -33.30
C ALA A 456 8.75 2.86 -33.83
N SER A 457 8.58 2.73 -35.14
CA SER A 457 7.32 2.98 -35.84
C SER A 457 6.31 1.87 -35.54
N SER A 458 5.29 2.18 -34.74
CA SER A 458 3.91 1.80 -35.02
C SER A 458 2.97 2.77 -34.30
N SER A 459 2.36 3.64 -35.10
CA SER A 459 1.42 4.71 -34.79
C SER A 459 0.46 4.46 -33.63
N THR A 460 0.67 5.15 -32.51
CA THR A 460 -0.41 5.83 -31.79
C THR A 460 0.12 7.21 -31.40
N THR A 461 -0.31 8.24 -32.14
CA THR A 461 -0.12 9.62 -31.71
C THR A 461 -0.78 9.78 -30.34
N LYS A 462 -0.10 10.42 -29.39
CA LYS A 462 -0.74 10.83 -28.12
C LYS A 462 -1.86 11.81 -28.47
N SER A 463 -3.07 11.29 -28.60
CA SER A 463 -4.25 12.07 -28.93
C SER A 463 -4.79 12.68 -27.63
N PHE A 464 -4.43 13.95 -27.40
CA PHE A 464 -5.17 14.81 -26.48
C PHE A 464 -6.46 15.28 -27.18
N PRO A 465 -7.49 15.70 -26.42
CA PRO A 465 -8.71 16.27 -27.00
C PRO A 465 -8.38 17.48 -27.87
N GLU A 466 -9.05 17.61 -29.02
CA GLU A 466 -8.81 18.70 -29.98
C GLU A 466 -9.07 20.10 -29.39
N ASN A 467 -9.96 20.20 -28.39
CA ASN A 467 -10.27 21.43 -27.69
C ASN A 467 -9.18 21.86 -26.70
N TRP A 468 -8.17 21.04 -26.41
CA TRP A 468 -7.08 21.44 -25.52
C TRP A 468 -6.20 22.51 -26.15
N ASP A 469 -5.79 23.47 -25.32
CA ASP A 469 -4.75 24.42 -25.64
C ASP A 469 -3.41 23.69 -25.50
N MET A 470 -2.87 23.24 -26.64
CA MET A 470 -1.65 22.44 -26.72
C MET A 470 -0.41 23.22 -26.27
N ASP A 471 -0.43 24.55 -26.37
CA ASP A 471 0.67 25.42 -25.95
C ASP A 471 0.69 25.61 -24.43
N ALA A 472 -0.44 25.36 -23.77
CA ALA A 472 -0.61 25.48 -22.32
C ALA A 472 -0.65 24.13 -21.57
N VAL A 473 -0.42 23.00 -22.24
CA VAL A 473 -0.36 21.67 -21.59
C VAL A 473 0.93 21.59 -20.77
N PRO A 474 0.85 21.46 -19.43
CA PRO A 474 2.04 21.34 -18.61
C PRO A 474 2.68 19.95 -18.79
N GLU A 475 4.00 19.86 -18.73
CA GLU A 475 4.71 18.57 -18.80
C GLU A 475 4.31 17.63 -17.65
N THR A 476 4.10 18.19 -16.46
CA THR A 476 3.59 17.49 -15.27
C THR A 476 2.60 18.37 -14.49
N GLY A 477 1.62 17.75 -13.85
CA GLY A 477 0.58 18.46 -13.09
C GLY A 477 -0.63 18.86 -13.94
N TYR A 478 -1.24 19.99 -13.63
CA TYR A 478 -2.43 20.47 -14.33
C TYR A 478 -2.37 21.97 -14.61
N LYS A 479 -3.10 22.40 -15.64
CA LYS A 479 -3.35 23.80 -15.93
C LYS A 479 -4.86 24.05 -16.01
N LEU A 480 -5.30 25.18 -15.47
CA LEU A 480 -6.66 25.69 -15.65
C LEU A 480 -6.65 26.67 -16.83
N ILE A 481 -7.49 26.39 -17.82
CA ILE A 481 -7.72 27.25 -18.99
C ILE A 481 -9.10 27.87 -18.84
N GLN A 482 -9.16 29.17 -18.57
CA GLN A 482 -10.43 29.88 -18.50
C GLN A 482 -11.06 29.94 -19.88
N LEU A 483 -12.26 29.39 -20.00
CA LEU A 483 -13.00 29.38 -21.25
C LEU A 483 -13.57 30.77 -21.55
N SER A 484 -13.57 31.16 -22.82
CA SER A 484 -14.25 32.36 -23.26
C SER A 484 -15.77 32.17 -23.19
N PHE A 485 -16.49 33.15 -22.64
CA PHE A 485 -17.97 33.16 -22.60
C PHE A 485 -18.63 33.03 -23.97
N SER A 486 -17.93 33.38 -25.06
CA SER A 486 -18.43 33.27 -26.43
C SER A 486 -18.18 31.91 -27.08
N SER A 487 -17.31 31.07 -26.49
CA SER A 487 -16.93 29.77 -27.05
C SER A 487 -18.09 28.76 -26.97
N GLU A 488 -18.16 27.85 -27.95
CA GLU A 488 -19.18 26.80 -27.98
C GLU A 488 -19.05 25.88 -26.77
N GLU A 489 -17.81 25.50 -26.41
CA GLU A 489 -17.49 24.71 -25.23
C GLU A 489 -18.01 25.34 -23.92
N PHE A 490 -17.87 26.66 -23.75
CA PHE A 490 -18.42 27.35 -22.59
C PHE A 490 -19.95 27.25 -22.57
N LYS A 491 -20.62 27.48 -23.70
CA LYS A 491 -22.09 27.42 -23.81
C LYS A 491 -22.62 26.02 -23.53
N GLU A 492 -21.96 24.98 -24.03
CA GLU A 492 -22.33 23.59 -23.77
C GLU A 492 -22.31 23.26 -22.27
N ILE A 493 -21.23 23.61 -21.56
CA ILE A 493 -21.11 23.37 -20.11
C ILE A 493 -22.05 24.29 -19.31
N GLN A 494 -22.25 25.53 -19.76
CA GLN A 494 -23.23 26.45 -19.19
C GLN A 494 -24.64 25.89 -19.29
N ASP A 495 -25.07 25.44 -20.46
CA ASP A 495 -26.41 24.89 -20.70
C ASP A 495 -26.63 23.61 -19.87
N LEU A 496 -25.61 22.75 -19.81
CA LEU A 496 -25.65 21.54 -18.97
C LEU A 496 -25.88 21.88 -17.50
N PHE A 497 -25.19 22.91 -16.98
CA PHE A 497 -25.31 23.37 -15.59
C PHE A 497 -26.65 24.07 -15.33
N LEU A 498 -27.01 25.04 -16.16
CA LEU A 498 -28.20 25.88 -15.99
C LEU A 498 -29.51 25.11 -16.20
N LYS A 499 -29.49 23.95 -16.85
CA LYS A 499 -30.65 23.05 -16.99
C LYS A 499 -31.37 22.77 -15.66
N LYS A 500 -30.63 22.72 -14.55
CA LYS A 500 -31.18 22.52 -13.19
C LYS A 500 -30.75 23.59 -12.18
N MET A 501 -29.96 24.57 -12.59
CA MET A 501 -29.48 25.70 -11.78
C MET A 501 -29.88 27.05 -12.39
N THR A 502 -31.17 27.24 -12.71
CA THR A 502 -31.67 28.39 -13.49
C THR A 502 -31.47 29.76 -12.83
N THR A 503 -31.32 29.81 -11.51
CA THR A 503 -31.12 31.05 -10.72
C THR A 503 -29.65 31.32 -10.40
N ALA A 504 -28.73 30.49 -10.90
CA ALA A 504 -27.31 30.66 -10.67
C ALA A 504 -26.67 31.60 -11.70
N THR A 505 -25.69 32.38 -11.26
CA THR A 505 -24.86 33.21 -12.11
C THR A 505 -23.47 32.60 -12.18
N ILE A 506 -23.08 32.13 -13.37
CA ILE A 506 -21.73 31.60 -13.63
C ILE A 506 -20.75 32.77 -13.75
N HIS A 507 -19.67 32.74 -12.96
CA HIS A 507 -18.59 33.73 -13.01
C HIS A 507 -17.45 33.30 -13.93
N LYS A 508 -17.11 32.02 -13.94
CA LYS A 508 -16.15 31.45 -14.88
C LYS A 508 -16.30 29.93 -14.97
N ILE A 509 -15.88 29.39 -16.11
CA ILE A 509 -15.68 27.96 -16.35
C ILE A 509 -14.22 27.79 -16.76
N GLU A 510 -13.51 26.92 -16.07
CA GLU A 510 -12.11 26.62 -16.34
C GLU A 510 -11.98 25.15 -16.75
N ARG A 511 -11.45 24.91 -17.95
CA ARG A 511 -11.07 23.57 -18.38
C ARG A 511 -9.79 23.15 -17.67
N ILE A 512 -9.78 21.93 -17.17
CA ILE A 512 -8.63 21.30 -16.54
C ILE A 512 -7.88 20.53 -17.62
N GLN A 513 -6.62 20.88 -17.84
CA GLN A 513 -5.70 20.14 -18.69
C GLN A 513 -4.66 19.46 -17.81
N ASN A 514 -4.91 18.19 -17.50
CA ASN A 514 -3.96 17.35 -16.78
C ASN A 514 -3.61 16.13 -17.66
N PRO A 515 -2.46 16.16 -18.37
CA PRO A 515 -2.10 15.10 -19.31
C PRO A 515 -1.93 13.74 -18.63
N SER A 516 -1.39 13.71 -17.41
CA SER A 516 -1.21 12.45 -16.67
C SER A 516 -2.53 11.80 -16.28
N LEU A 517 -3.50 12.59 -15.80
CA LEU A 517 -4.83 12.06 -15.49
C LEU A 517 -5.59 11.66 -16.76
N TRP A 518 -5.44 12.41 -17.84
CA TRP A 518 -6.05 12.08 -19.13
C TRP A 518 -5.52 10.76 -19.70
N GLU A 519 -4.20 10.56 -19.70
CA GLU A 519 -3.58 9.31 -20.17
C GLU A 519 -4.08 8.09 -19.37
N VAL A 520 -4.17 8.23 -18.04
CA VAL A 520 -4.68 7.16 -17.17
C VAL A 520 -6.17 6.90 -17.38
N TYR A 521 -6.98 7.94 -17.55
CA TYR A 521 -8.40 7.85 -17.85
C TYR A 521 -8.66 7.14 -19.19
N GLN A 522 -7.94 7.52 -20.25
CA GLN A 522 -8.04 6.89 -21.56
C GLN A 522 -7.57 5.44 -21.52
N TRP A 523 -6.50 5.14 -20.78
CA TRP A 523 -6.08 3.75 -20.56
C TRP A 523 -7.17 2.92 -19.87
N GLN A 524 -7.81 3.47 -18.82
CA GLN A 524 -8.90 2.79 -18.12
C GLN A 524 -10.11 2.56 -19.05
N LYS A 525 -10.44 3.54 -19.89
CA LYS A 525 -11.49 3.42 -20.93
C LYS A 525 -11.21 2.27 -21.88
N GLU A 526 -9.97 2.15 -22.36
CA GLU A 526 -9.55 1.05 -23.23
C GLU A 526 -9.60 -0.31 -22.52
N GLN A 527 -9.23 -0.39 -21.23
CA GLN A 527 -9.36 -1.65 -20.48
C GLN A 527 -10.83 -2.07 -20.34
N MET A 528 -11.72 -1.13 -20.00
CA MET A 528 -13.15 -1.39 -19.86
C MET A 528 -13.77 -1.80 -21.20
N LYS A 529 -13.37 -1.15 -22.32
CA LYS A 529 -13.78 -1.52 -23.68
C LYS A 529 -13.37 -2.95 -24.03
N LYS A 530 -12.12 -3.34 -23.74
CA LYS A 530 -11.62 -4.72 -23.96
C LYS A 530 -12.38 -5.73 -23.12
N LYS A 531 -12.61 -5.45 -21.83
CA LYS A 531 -13.38 -6.31 -20.92
C LYS A 531 -14.84 -6.47 -21.38
N ASN A 532 -15.42 -5.45 -22.01
CA ASN A 532 -16.78 -5.47 -22.55
C ASN A 532 -16.85 -5.99 -24.01
N GLY A 533 -15.91 -6.85 -24.42
CA GLY A 533 -15.91 -7.46 -25.76
C GLY A 533 -15.72 -6.46 -26.91
N GLY A 534 -15.04 -5.33 -26.64
CA GLY A 534 -14.78 -4.28 -27.61
C GLY A 534 -15.89 -3.23 -27.74
N LYS A 535 -17.00 -3.35 -27.00
CA LYS A 535 -18.07 -2.35 -26.99
C LYS A 535 -17.61 -1.08 -26.27
N ASP A 536 -18.06 0.07 -26.77
CA ASP A 536 -17.79 1.35 -26.12
C ASP A 536 -18.31 1.39 -24.69
N VAL A 537 -17.54 2.05 -23.82
CA VAL A 537 -17.86 2.20 -22.40
C VAL A 537 -18.86 3.33 -22.25
N ASP A 538 -19.90 3.13 -21.44
CA ASP A 538 -20.83 4.22 -21.09
C ASP A 538 -20.08 5.30 -20.30
N GLU A 539 -19.82 6.42 -20.98
CA GLU A 539 -19.15 7.61 -20.47
C GLU A 539 -20.18 8.73 -20.27
N LYS A 540 -20.13 9.40 -19.12
CA LYS A 540 -21.04 10.52 -18.81
C LYS A 540 -20.29 11.73 -18.27
N LEU A 541 -20.79 12.92 -18.61
CA LEU A 541 -20.45 14.16 -17.92
C LEU A 541 -21.36 14.30 -16.70
N LEU A 542 -20.76 14.35 -15.51
CA LEU A 542 -21.49 14.40 -14.25
C LEU A 542 -20.92 15.48 -13.32
N PHE A 543 -21.76 15.96 -12.40
CA PHE A 543 -21.44 17.04 -11.48
C PHE A 543 -20.92 16.52 -10.14
N HIS A 544 -19.94 17.22 -9.55
CA HIS A 544 -19.47 16.97 -8.19
C HIS A 544 -19.30 18.29 -7.43
N GLY A 545 -20.10 18.47 -6.38
CA GLY A 545 -20.00 19.63 -5.49
C GLY A 545 -18.90 19.42 -4.45
N THR A 546 -18.05 20.44 -4.24
CA THR A 546 -16.98 20.37 -3.24
C THR A 546 -16.67 21.75 -2.66
N GLN A 547 -15.72 21.80 -1.73
CA GLN A 547 -15.21 23.02 -1.12
C GLN A 547 -13.95 23.53 -1.83
N LYS A 548 -13.77 24.85 -1.90
CA LYS A 548 -12.67 25.51 -2.63
C LYS A 548 -11.28 25.00 -2.24
N SER A 549 -11.07 24.62 -0.97
CA SER A 549 -9.81 24.08 -0.48
C SER A 549 -9.40 22.72 -1.06
N LEU A 550 -10.32 22.01 -1.73
CA LEU A 550 -10.05 20.70 -2.33
C LEU A 550 -9.79 20.76 -3.85
N VAL A 551 -9.95 21.93 -4.48
CA VAL A 551 -9.83 22.08 -5.94
C VAL A 551 -8.45 21.66 -6.42
N ASP A 552 -7.38 22.21 -5.83
CA ASP A 552 -6.00 21.88 -6.22
C ASP A 552 -5.68 20.40 -6.06
N ALA A 553 -6.17 19.78 -4.98
CA ALA A 553 -5.97 18.37 -4.71
C ALA A 553 -6.68 17.50 -5.76
N ILE A 554 -7.93 17.81 -6.12
CA ILE A 554 -8.69 17.07 -7.13
C ILE A 554 -8.07 17.25 -8.52
N CYS A 555 -7.71 18.48 -8.91
CA CYS A 555 -7.09 18.72 -10.22
C CYS A 555 -5.72 18.05 -10.36
N SER A 556 -4.96 17.93 -9.26
CA SER A 556 -3.62 17.33 -9.28
C SER A 556 -3.65 15.80 -9.13
N GLN A 557 -4.48 15.28 -8.23
CA GLN A 557 -4.42 13.89 -7.75
C GLN A 557 -5.65 13.05 -8.09
N ASN A 558 -6.64 13.66 -8.76
CA ASN A 558 -7.96 13.11 -9.06
C ASN A 558 -8.87 12.98 -7.83
N PHE A 559 -10.13 12.58 -8.03
CA PHE A 559 -11.10 12.36 -6.96
C PHE A 559 -10.74 11.13 -6.13
N ASP A 560 -10.45 11.33 -4.85
CA ASP A 560 -10.25 10.26 -3.88
C ASP A 560 -11.34 10.35 -2.80
N TRP A 561 -12.26 9.40 -2.77
CA TRP A 561 -13.35 9.37 -1.80
C TRP A 561 -12.89 9.26 -0.35
N ARG A 562 -11.65 8.79 -0.10
CA ARG A 562 -11.04 8.78 1.24
C ARG A 562 -10.69 10.19 1.73
N ILE A 563 -10.61 11.15 0.82
CA ILE A 563 -10.24 12.55 1.05
C ILE A 563 -11.41 13.51 0.77
N CYS A 564 -12.22 13.26 -0.27
CA CYS A 564 -13.13 14.24 -0.88
C CYS A 564 -14.60 14.19 -0.46
N GLY A 565 -15.02 13.33 0.49
CA GLY A 565 -16.37 13.41 1.04
C GLY A 565 -16.88 12.12 1.68
N VAL A 566 -17.24 12.21 2.97
CA VAL A 566 -17.93 11.13 3.72
C VAL A 566 -19.43 11.44 3.89
N HIS A 567 -19.93 12.45 3.16
CA HIS A 567 -21.32 12.86 3.21
C HIS A 567 -22.13 12.03 2.21
N GLY A 568 -22.90 11.06 2.73
CA GLY A 568 -23.83 10.25 1.94
C GLY A 568 -23.23 8.98 1.35
N THR A 569 -22.84 8.00 2.19
CA THR A 569 -22.40 6.66 1.73
C THR A 569 -23.56 5.70 1.45
N ALA A 570 -24.77 6.21 1.16
CA ALA A 570 -25.99 5.39 1.10
C ALA A 570 -25.89 4.25 0.08
N TYR A 571 -25.16 4.47 -1.01
CA TYR A 571 -25.08 3.57 -2.16
C TYR A 571 -23.67 2.96 -2.38
N GLY A 572 -22.77 3.15 -1.41
CA GLY A 572 -21.40 2.60 -1.43
C GLY A 572 -20.35 3.59 -0.90
N LYS A 573 -19.15 3.09 -0.61
CA LYS A 573 -17.98 3.89 -0.24
C LYS A 573 -17.13 4.18 -1.47
N GLY A 574 -17.57 5.15 -2.26
CA GLY A 574 -16.91 5.62 -3.49
C GLY A 574 -17.13 7.12 -3.69
N SER A 575 -16.62 7.66 -4.79
CA SER A 575 -16.82 9.05 -5.20
C SER A 575 -18.21 9.21 -5.81
N TYR A 576 -18.98 10.19 -5.32
CA TYR A 576 -20.37 10.45 -5.73
C TYR A 576 -20.42 11.53 -6.81
N PHE A 577 -21.14 11.23 -7.89
CA PHE A 577 -21.38 12.14 -9.01
C PHE A 577 -22.87 12.22 -9.30
N ALA A 578 -23.38 13.43 -9.52
CA ALA A 578 -24.79 13.65 -9.81
C ALA A 578 -25.00 13.94 -11.29
N ARG A 579 -26.11 13.44 -11.83
CA ARG A 579 -26.59 13.84 -13.17
C ARG A 579 -26.97 15.32 -13.21
N ASP A 580 -27.63 15.80 -12.16
CA ASP A 580 -28.21 17.13 -12.10
C ASP A 580 -27.39 18.03 -11.16
N ALA A 581 -26.97 19.21 -11.63
CA ALA A 581 -26.13 20.14 -10.87
C ALA A 581 -26.76 20.60 -9.54
N SER A 582 -28.10 20.69 -9.48
CA SER A 582 -28.83 21.07 -8.26
C SER A 582 -28.62 20.10 -7.10
N TYR A 583 -28.40 18.81 -7.35
CA TYR A 583 -28.07 17.86 -6.31
C TYR A 583 -26.67 18.15 -5.75
N SER A 584 -25.69 18.33 -6.64
CA SER A 584 -24.31 18.66 -6.27
C SER A 584 -24.18 20.02 -5.57
N HIS A 585 -25.09 20.97 -5.82
CA HIS A 585 -25.10 22.28 -5.17
C HIS A 585 -25.14 22.19 -3.64
N SER A 586 -25.92 21.26 -3.10
CA SER A 586 -26.08 21.04 -1.64
C SER A 586 -24.78 20.61 -0.95
N TYR A 587 -23.79 20.14 -1.72
CA TYR A 587 -22.48 19.72 -1.24
C TYR A 587 -21.38 20.76 -1.52
N THR A 588 -21.75 21.93 -2.06
CA THR A 588 -20.83 23.07 -2.22
C THR A 588 -20.85 23.95 -0.97
N MET A 589 -19.68 24.46 -0.60
CA MET A 589 -19.56 25.47 0.47
C MET A 589 -19.47 26.86 -0.16
N CYS A 590 -20.26 27.81 0.36
CA CYS A 590 -20.21 29.21 -0.05
C CYS A 590 -19.07 29.92 0.69
N THR A 591 -18.07 30.38 -0.05
CA THR A 591 -16.99 31.23 0.51
C THR A 591 -17.09 32.60 -0.16
N SER A 592 -17.43 33.63 0.63
CA SER A 592 -17.57 35.01 0.11
C SER A 592 -18.54 35.15 -1.07
N GLY A 593 -19.69 34.45 -1.02
CA GLY A 593 -20.71 34.49 -2.09
C GLY A 593 -20.43 33.58 -3.29
N HIS A 594 -19.24 32.97 -3.37
CA HIS A 594 -18.82 32.13 -4.48
C HIS A 594 -18.87 30.65 -4.09
N ARG A 595 -19.26 29.81 -5.06
CA ARG A 595 -19.33 28.35 -4.95
C ARG A 595 -18.58 27.71 -6.10
N ILE A 596 -18.07 26.52 -5.87
CA ILE A 596 -17.32 25.75 -6.86
C ILE A 596 -17.95 24.38 -7.06
N MET A 597 -18.07 23.97 -8.31
CA MET A 597 -18.53 22.64 -8.70
C MET A 597 -17.68 22.10 -9.84
N PHE A 598 -17.36 20.81 -9.79
CA PHE A 598 -16.69 20.11 -10.88
C PHE A 598 -17.71 19.54 -11.87
N VAL A 599 -17.33 19.53 -13.14
CA VAL A 599 -17.88 18.64 -14.17
C VAL A 599 -16.78 17.65 -14.53
N ALA A 600 -17.09 16.36 -14.40
CA ALA A 600 -16.13 15.29 -14.64
C ALA A 600 -16.65 14.34 -15.72
N ARG A 601 -15.73 13.84 -16.57
CA ARG A 601 -15.99 12.66 -17.40
C ARG A 601 -15.85 11.42 -16.54
N VAL A 602 -16.86 10.58 -16.58
CA VAL A 602 -16.96 9.39 -15.74
C VAL A 602 -17.29 8.17 -16.58
N LEU A 603 -16.43 7.16 -16.51
CA LEU A 603 -16.64 5.83 -17.09
C LEU A 603 -17.57 5.02 -16.18
N VAL A 604 -18.87 5.20 -16.39
CA VAL A 604 -19.92 4.53 -15.62
C VAL A 604 -19.96 3.04 -15.92
N GLY A 605 -19.73 2.66 -17.19
CA GLY A 605 -19.76 1.26 -17.61
C GLY A 605 -21.09 0.58 -17.28
N GLU A 606 -21.04 -0.71 -16.93
CA GLU A 606 -22.22 -1.41 -16.45
C GLU A 606 -22.49 -1.13 -14.98
N ALA A 607 -23.61 -0.44 -14.72
CA ALA A 607 -24.01 -0.02 -13.38
C ALA A 607 -25.03 -0.96 -12.73
N THR A 608 -25.07 -0.96 -11.40
CA THR A 608 -26.07 -1.69 -10.60
C THR A 608 -26.52 -0.90 -9.37
N ALA A 609 -27.54 -1.37 -8.66
CA ALA A 609 -28.06 -0.68 -7.48
C ALA A 609 -27.02 -0.72 -6.34
N GLY A 610 -26.71 0.44 -5.78
CA GLY A 610 -25.74 0.57 -4.70
C GLY A 610 -26.28 0.16 -3.34
N LYS A 611 -25.36 -0.13 -2.40
CA LYS A 611 -25.65 -0.40 -0.98
C LYS A 611 -24.56 0.20 -0.10
N THR A 612 -24.93 0.62 1.10
CA THR A 612 -24.03 1.31 2.04
C THR A 612 -22.78 0.50 2.42
N SER A 613 -22.87 -0.82 2.43
CA SER A 613 -21.76 -1.72 2.78
C SER A 613 -20.73 -1.91 1.66
N TYR A 614 -21.03 -1.52 0.42
CA TYR A 614 -20.16 -1.79 -0.71
C TYR A 614 -18.87 -0.96 -0.65
N LEU A 615 -17.74 -1.66 -0.75
CA LEU A 615 -16.39 -1.08 -0.90
C LEU A 615 -15.87 -1.12 -2.34
N ARG A 616 -16.54 -1.91 -3.19
CA ARG A 616 -16.35 -2.05 -4.63
C ARG A 616 -17.70 -2.43 -5.26
N PRO A 617 -17.89 -2.30 -6.58
CA PRO A 617 -19.11 -2.80 -7.23
C PRO A 617 -19.29 -4.31 -6.97
N PRO A 618 -20.54 -4.79 -6.84
CA PRO A 618 -20.79 -6.21 -6.59
C PRO A 618 -20.51 -7.08 -7.84
N CYS A 619 -20.40 -8.39 -7.62
CA CYS A 619 -20.27 -9.39 -8.69
C CYS A 619 -21.59 -9.50 -9.49
N LYS A 620 -21.50 -9.77 -10.80
CA LYS A 620 -22.65 -9.95 -11.70
C LYS A 620 -23.30 -11.32 -11.53
N ASP A 621 -22.47 -12.37 -11.45
CA ASP A 621 -22.95 -13.75 -11.60
C ASP A 621 -22.75 -14.61 -10.33
N GLY A 622 -22.48 -13.99 -9.17
CA GLY A 622 -22.27 -14.68 -7.89
C GLY A 622 -20.95 -15.47 -7.77
N ASN A 623 -20.31 -15.81 -8.88
CA ASN A 623 -18.94 -16.30 -8.95
C ASN A 623 -18.00 -15.11 -9.11
N ASP A 624 -17.13 -14.87 -8.12
CA ASP A 624 -16.28 -13.67 -7.85
C ASP A 624 -15.30 -13.21 -8.97
N THR A 625 -15.59 -13.48 -10.24
CA THR A 625 -14.74 -13.23 -11.41
C THR A 625 -15.23 -12.06 -12.28
N THR A 626 -16.52 -11.73 -12.27
CA THR A 626 -17.11 -10.65 -13.11
C THR A 626 -17.81 -9.58 -12.25
N PHE A 627 -17.26 -8.37 -12.20
CA PHE A 627 -17.84 -7.26 -11.43
C PHE A 627 -18.52 -6.23 -12.33
N TYR A 628 -19.57 -5.59 -11.81
CA TYR A 628 -20.08 -4.32 -12.33
C TYR A 628 -18.99 -3.24 -12.26
N ASP A 629 -19.18 -2.14 -12.98
CA ASP A 629 -18.18 -1.07 -13.07
C ASP A 629 -18.51 0.11 -12.15
N SER A 630 -19.79 0.30 -11.80
CA SER A 630 -20.25 1.36 -10.91
C SER A 630 -21.54 0.99 -10.15
N CYS A 631 -21.91 1.81 -9.18
CA CYS A 631 -23.18 1.72 -8.47
C CYS A 631 -24.03 2.98 -8.71
N VAL A 632 -25.36 2.83 -8.63
CA VAL A 632 -26.33 3.92 -8.79
C VAL A 632 -27.41 3.87 -7.71
N ASP A 633 -28.09 5.01 -7.51
CA ASP A 633 -29.27 5.11 -6.65
C ASP A 633 -30.49 4.37 -7.22
N ASN A 634 -30.69 4.44 -8.54
CA ASN A 634 -31.79 3.79 -9.25
C ASN A 634 -31.31 3.18 -10.58
N LYS A 635 -31.60 1.89 -10.83
CA LYS A 635 -31.15 1.19 -12.04
C LYS A 635 -31.78 1.68 -13.34
N TYR A 636 -33.02 2.19 -13.28
CA TYR A 636 -33.80 2.55 -14.46
C TYR A 636 -33.64 4.02 -14.82
N ASN A 637 -33.51 4.89 -13.82
CA ASN A 637 -33.31 6.32 -14.01
C ASN A 637 -32.30 6.86 -12.98
N PRO A 638 -31.00 6.56 -13.17
CA PRO A 638 -29.97 6.93 -12.21
C PRO A 638 -29.81 8.45 -12.15
N SER A 639 -29.82 8.99 -10.93
CA SER A 639 -29.54 10.40 -10.64
C SER A 639 -28.19 10.60 -9.96
N ILE A 640 -27.68 9.54 -9.31
CA ILE A 640 -26.42 9.51 -8.58
C ILE A 640 -25.61 8.29 -9.04
N PHE A 641 -24.34 8.51 -9.31
CA PHE A 641 -23.36 7.49 -9.70
C PHE A 641 -22.23 7.42 -8.67
N ILE A 642 -21.86 6.21 -8.28
CA ILE A 642 -20.86 5.93 -7.26
C ILE A 642 -19.72 5.17 -7.93
N ILE A 643 -18.56 5.81 -7.96
CA ILE A 643 -17.37 5.33 -8.64
C ILE A 643 -16.32 4.97 -7.60
N PHE A 644 -15.83 3.73 -7.64
CA PHE A 644 -14.92 3.20 -6.64
C PHE A 644 -13.46 3.36 -7.06
N GLU A 645 -13.18 3.33 -8.38
CA GLU A 645 -11.84 3.52 -8.91
C GLU A 645 -11.63 4.91 -9.50
N LYS A 646 -10.65 5.63 -8.96
CA LYS A 646 -10.38 7.01 -9.37
C LYS A 646 -9.96 7.15 -10.84
N HIS A 647 -9.39 6.10 -11.44
CA HIS A 647 -9.00 6.11 -12.85
C HIS A 647 -10.20 6.07 -13.81
N GLN A 648 -11.42 5.77 -13.32
CA GLN A 648 -12.65 5.90 -14.10
C GLN A 648 -13.13 7.36 -14.24
N ILE A 649 -12.41 8.32 -13.65
CA ILE A 649 -12.85 9.71 -13.55
C ILE A 649 -11.76 10.62 -14.12
N TYR A 650 -12.17 11.60 -14.92
CA TYR A 650 -11.34 12.73 -15.31
C TYR A 650 -12.05 14.03 -14.91
N PRO A 651 -11.48 14.85 -14.00
CA PRO A 651 -12.01 16.17 -13.73
C PRO A 651 -11.76 17.04 -14.96
N GLU A 652 -12.83 17.45 -15.65
CA GLU A 652 -12.70 18.14 -16.94
C GLU A 652 -12.89 19.65 -16.82
N TYR A 653 -13.85 20.09 -16.00
CA TYR A 653 -14.12 21.51 -15.79
C TYR A 653 -14.35 21.86 -14.32
N VAL A 654 -13.98 23.09 -13.95
CA VAL A 654 -14.37 23.75 -12.70
C VAL A 654 -15.30 24.92 -13.03
N ILE A 655 -16.47 24.94 -12.41
CA ILE A 655 -17.44 26.04 -12.52
C ILE A 655 -17.39 26.84 -11.22
N GLU A 656 -17.09 28.13 -11.33
CA GLU A 656 -17.27 29.09 -10.24
C GLU A 656 -18.53 29.92 -10.49
N TYR A 657 -19.45 29.92 -9.52
CA TYR A 657 -20.76 30.54 -9.66
C TYR A 657 -21.28 31.07 -8.32
N SER A 658 -22.28 31.93 -8.38
CA SER A 658 -23.10 32.35 -7.24
C SER A 658 -24.55 31.93 -7.47
N SER A 659 -25.32 31.80 -6.40
CA SER A 659 -26.75 31.49 -6.47
C SER A 659 -27.48 32.31 -5.42
N SER A 660 -28.50 33.04 -5.86
CA SER A 660 -29.39 33.80 -4.99
C SER A 660 -30.22 32.82 -4.17
N SER A 661 -30.08 32.84 -2.85
CA SER A 661 -30.91 32.01 -1.96
C SER A 661 -32.34 32.57 -2.01
N PHE A 662 -33.29 31.80 -2.52
CA PHE A 662 -34.68 32.02 -2.11
C PHE A 662 -34.76 31.58 -0.64
N LEU A 663 -34.98 32.55 0.25
CA LEU A 663 -35.56 32.30 1.57
C LEU A 663 -36.94 31.67 1.33
N THR A 664 -37.02 30.34 1.31
CA THR A 664 -38.30 29.66 1.50
C THR A 664 -38.60 29.71 3.01
N PHE A 665 -39.54 30.57 3.35
CA PHE A 665 -40.21 30.67 4.66
C PHE A 665 -40.92 29.37 5.04
#